data_AF-A0A6A7FQH8-F1
#
_entry.id   AF-A0A6A7FQH8-F1
#
_cell.length_a   1.000
_cell.length_b   1.000
_cell.length_c   1.000
_cell.angle_alpha   90.00
_cell.angle_beta   90.00
_cell.angle_gamma   90.00
#
_symmetry.space_group_name_H-M   'P 1'
#
loop_
_entity.id
_entity.type
_entity.pdbx_description
1 polymer ?
#
loop_
_entity_poly.entity_id
_entity_poly.type
_entity_poly.pdbx_seq_one_letter_code
_entity_poly.pdbx_strand_id
1 'polypeptide(L)'
;DRLPTLLYSLQIVQGCIGVQDSPVRIMDRDHDHIDWLQTFLKSNGFAFLFETLMKFDKSTMFHNELSRECLALVLNLLNFIIFHNDPSCEGMLLFKNIPSLQDLTERMLDFIYEASRVQDGPQVLEYEEKERHDRGSHSRSNFSSNNYSSQGGGHRSPSSRSSTSHPHVKLAPPISKQGQVVESSIRLLVLCLREHPKLLQILFEYKHIKDLIVAGLLNNPITHLRMELKRGIHRICTEVVSTYDKKTPQEMFVSALLGCLLQIDTRSPYCSEYFSLIHELLSSGDSQRVVDTTNLDTSKIVIQIAQKIREHPIIERRAGDADNVLRGLLNLSKALISQDDLAKMRDNSTQKSESSLIYEVFQHCLFDLPSSKADIQPPKCKSRESRKAAFSLLLKLIDNSPENLHELTTLMVPNHFVSQNVGKKPKDWEFLSMNEEKSESGYVGLKNLGCICYMNAFFQQIYMMPTLRHDILSIPDESEDKKNSVLYQFQYVLGFLQESEKQYCDPEAFCHSFKDSEGNPTNVSVQMDAHEFVSVLFDRIDTVLKDTPFSKVLQNCMGGTVAHQIICKTCPHRSERTELFYYISVQVKNKKNIKESLEAYIEGDILEGDNAYLCTKCNKKVDAMKRICVARLPPILCVHLQRFEFNFDNMKKIKVNDRCEFPIELDMRPYTKEALAAKEGAKSENDNSSSNYSQKDPSEGKNGGKGEGKESEEETVQHPDSYYQYRLVGVVVHMGIANGGHYYSFIKERTKGNAEVSNLGNWFEFNDAVVRAMDPETLADECFGGEEVYQHMGTTHEKRRNAYMLFYERVEPELASSPSSPESSPKKMSFSNAASVAKMVTRVKRKVQPAKVPIPKQIFNSIWEENIAYWRDKWVSNPDYFDFVYDVVRSYSPSNETELPSKSPHPNDNLDVATAQLSTRFLFETFSRSHHKDDHRTRQRYSSRVNDWIELLKKLYQASVPSCVWLLEQMYDSKTDWAKGLLIDLRNSELRDAIGRLLCQILGTIIPLETKHPNHPILLRSAPSTSQSSPSSQKSKESSKSSESSKSSKSSKSSKSSKSSKSSKSSKSSELSSEPPKSSEVSESTSSKRHEQREEQKHQSLMGLDSVSSSSSSSSHRPGVLLSVRFITKLFNHLSDAYPYWERFGTYFSVLSCYAQSGIAQAHALLNL
;
A
#
# COMPACT_ATOMS: atom_id res chain seq x y z
N ASP A 1 23.64 -28.96 -39.12
CA ASP A 1 24.12 -28.86 -40.52
C ASP A 1 23.07 -28.32 -41.47
N ARG A 2 22.15 -29.13 -42.02
CA ARG A 2 21.22 -28.70 -43.10
C ARG A 2 20.03 -27.81 -42.69
N LEU A 3 19.87 -27.49 -41.40
CA LEU A 3 18.74 -26.67 -40.90
C LEU A 3 18.63 -25.26 -41.52
N PRO A 4 19.71 -24.48 -41.76
CA PRO A 4 19.59 -23.17 -42.40
C PRO A 4 19.06 -23.25 -43.84
N THR A 5 19.47 -24.29 -44.57
CA THR A 5 18.97 -24.56 -45.93
C THR A 5 17.50 -24.93 -45.91
N LEU A 6 17.09 -25.79 -44.97
CA LEU A 6 15.69 -26.17 -44.77
C LEU A 6 14.82 -24.95 -44.42
N LEU A 7 15.27 -24.11 -43.49
CA LEU A 7 14.58 -22.87 -43.11
C LEU A 7 14.33 -21.98 -44.33
N TYR A 8 15.38 -21.70 -45.12
CA TYR A 8 15.28 -20.86 -46.31
C TYR A 8 14.33 -21.44 -47.36
N SER A 9 14.36 -22.76 -47.59
CA SER A 9 13.38 -23.43 -48.46
C SER A 9 11.94 -23.32 -47.94
N LEU A 10 11.71 -23.48 -46.63
CA LEU A 10 10.39 -23.35 -46.03
C LEU A 10 9.85 -21.91 -46.10
N GLN A 11 10.70 -20.91 -45.91
CA GLN A 11 10.34 -19.49 -46.05
C GLN A 11 9.96 -19.13 -47.49
N ILE A 12 10.64 -19.70 -48.50
CA ILE A 12 10.22 -19.56 -49.91
C ILE A 12 8.83 -20.17 -50.13
N VAL A 13 8.60 -21.41 -49.66
CA VAL A 13 7.28 -22.07 -49.78
C VAL A 13 6.19 -21.26 -49.05
N GLN A 14 6.47 -20.70 -47.88
CA GLN A 14 5.56 -19.82 -47.14
C GLN A 14 5.19 -18.57 -47.94
N GLY A 15 6.17 -17.91 -48.57
CA GLY A 15 5.96 -16.75 -49.42
C GLY A 15 5.13 -17.08 -50.67
N CYS A 16 5.44 -18.17 -51.36
CA CYS A 16 4.72 -18.57 -52.57
C CYS A 16 3.27 -19.02 -52.30
N ILE A 17 3.00 -19.65 -51.16
CA ILE A 17 1.63 -20.03 -50.73
C ILE A 17 0.84 -18.83 -50.15
N GLY A 18 1.51 -17.71 -49.82
CA GLY A 18 0.86 -16.49 -49.33
C GLY A 18 0.54 -16.49 -47.84
N VAL A 19 1.30 -17.23 -47.02
CA VAL A 19 1.02 -17.39 -45.58
C VAL A 19 1.68 -16.28 -44.75
N GLN A 20 1.00 -15.14 -44.59
CA GLN A 20 1.48 -14.01 -43.76
C GLN A 20 0.77 -13.93 -42.39
N ASP A 21 1.54 -13.61 -41.34
CA ASP A 21 1.11 -13.59 -39.92
C ASP A 21 0.34 -12.30 -39.50
N SER A 22 -0.46 -11.69 -40.39
CA SER A 22 -1.11 -10.39 -40.12
C SER A 22 -2.62 -10.37 -40.40
N PRO A 23 -3.48 -9.86 -39.50
CA PRO A 23 -4.93 -9.78 -39.69
C PRO A 23 -5.38 -8.57 -40.53
N VAL A 24 -4.49 -7.90 -41.26
CA VAL A 24 -4.80 -6.68 -42.02
C VAL A 24 -5.37 -7.03 -43.40
N ARG A 25 -6.71 -6.93 -43.50
CA ARG A 25 -7.52 -6.88 -44.74
C ARG A 25 -7.41 -8.08 -45.69
N ILE A 26 -8.35 -9.01 -45.55
CA ILE A 26 -8.73 -9.94 -46.63
C ILE A 26 -9.61 -9.17 -47.65
N MET A 27 -8.99 -8.50 -48.60
CA MET A 27 -9.56 -8.17 -49.91
C MET A 27 -8.44 -8.27 -50.95
N ASP A 28 -8.77 -8.85 -52.10
CA ASP A 28 -7.87 -9.33 -53.16
C ASP A 28 -6.85 -10.39 -52.69
N ARG A 29 -7.12 -11.64 -53.08
CA ARG A 29 -6.14 -12.73 -53.14
C ARG A 29 -5.81 -12.95 -54.61
N ASP A 30 -4.55 -12.76 -54.99
CA ASP A 30 -4.13 -13.00 -56.36
C ASP A 30 -4.28 -14.48 -56.77
N HIS A 31 -4.73 -14.71 -58.01
CA HIS A 31 -4.90 -16.06 -58.57
C HIS A 31 -3.60 -16.87 -58.55
N ASP A 32 -2.45 -16.20 -58.70
CA ASP A 32 -1.12 -16.80 -58.79
C ASP A 32 -0.76 -17.63 -57.54
N HIS A 33 -1.19 -17.20 -56.34
CA HIS A 33 -0.98 -17.97 -55.11
C HIS A 33 -1.77 -19.29 -55.10
N ILE A 34 -2.96 -19.32 -55.70
CA ILE A 34 -3.81 -20.51 -55.79
C ILE A 34 -3.24 -21.48 -56.83
N ASP A 35 -2.78 -20.99 -57.99
CA ASP A 35 -2.13 -21.83 -59.00
C ASP A 35 -0.81 -22.43 -58.51
N TRP A 36 0.00 -21.65 -57.77
CA TRP A 36 1.22 -22.15 -57.14
C TRP A 36 0.92 -23.24 -56.11
N LEU A 37 -0.08 -23.02 -55.24
CA LEU A 37 -0.52 -24.02 -54.25
C LEU A 37 -1.01 -25.30 -54.94
N GLN A 38 -1.86 -25.21 -55.96
CA GLN A 38 -2.30 -26.37 -56.72
C GLN A 38 -1.13 -27.10 -57.39
N THR A 39 -0.17 -26.37 -57.97
CA THR A 39 1.02 -26.94 -58.62
C THR A 39 1.92 -27.66 -57.61
N PHE A 40 2.12 -27.07 -56.43
CA PHE A 40 2.85 -27.69 -55.31
C PHE A 40 2.20 -28.99 -54.83
N LEU A 41 0.86 -29.02 -54.70
CA LEU A 41 0.13 -30.23 -54.33
C LEU A 41 0.23 -31.31 -55.43
N LYS A 42 0.04 -30.95 -56.71
CA LYS A 42 0.23 -31.85 -57.87
C LYS A 42 1.66 -32.41 -57.96
N SER A 43 2.65 -31.70 -57.42
CA SER A 43 4.06 -32.13 -57.33
C SER A 43 4.41 -32.88 -56.03
N ASN A 44 3.44 -33.47 -55.34
CA ASN A 44 3.60 -34.21 -54.06
C ASN A 44 4.19 -33.36 -52.91
N GLY A 45 4.10 -32.02 -52.97
CA GLY A 45 4.66 -31.12 -51.96
C GLY A 45 4.12 -31.35 -50.54
N PHE A 46 2.84 -31.75 -50.41
CA PHE A 46 2.24 -32.16 -49.14
C PHE A 46 2.93 -33.39 -48.53
N ALA A 47 3.18 -34.42 -49.34
CA ALA A 47 3.87 -35.63 -48.90
C ALA A 47 5.32 -35.33 -48.49
N PHE A 48 6.00 -34.42 -49.20
CA PHE A 48 7.34 -33.95 -48.81
C PHE A 48 7.35 -33.21 -47.48
N LEU A 49 6.38 -32.32 -47.22
CA LEU A 49 6.23 -31.65 -45.92
C LEU A 49 5.91 -32.65 -44.79
N PHE A 50 5.05 -33.63 -45.05
CA PHE A 50 4.71 -34.69 -44.08
C PHE A 50 5.92 -35.60 -43.78
N GLU A 51 6.63 -36.08 -44.80
CA GLU A 51 7.89 -36.82 -44.64
C GLU A 51 8.93 -36.01 -43.87
N THR A 52 9.01 -34.70 -44.15
CA THR A 52 9.90 -33.79 -43.45
C THR A 52 9.53 -33.73 -41.97
N LEU A 53 8.27 -33.49 -41.62
CA LEU A 53 7.76 -33.51 -40.24
C LEU A 53 8.09 -34.83 -39.53
N MET A 54 7.89 -35.97 -40.19
CA MET A 54 8.14 -37.28 -39.61
C MET A 54 9.63 -37.62 -39.43
N LYS A 55 10.54 -36.81 -39.99
CA LYS A 55 12.01 -36.91 -39.77
C LYS A 55 12.53 -36.00 -38.64
N PHE A 56 11.68 -35.20 -37.98
CA PHE A 56 12.10 -34.34 -36.86
C PHE A 56 12.26 -35.14 -35.56
N ASP A 57 13.49 -35.43 -35.13
CA ASP A 57 13.76 -36.14 -33.87
C ASP A 57 13.04 -35.51 -32.66
N LYS A 58 12.49 -36.37 -31.79
CA LYS A 58 11.71 -35.97 -30.63
C LYS A 58 12.57 -35.23 -29.59
N SER A 59 13.84 -35.61 -29.43
CA SER A 59 14.67 -35.17 -28.30
C SER A 59 15.57 -33.95 -28.58
N THR A 60 16.29 -33.94 -29.70
CA THR A 60 17.35 -32.96 -29.99
C THR A 60 16.83 -31.61 -30.47
N MET A 61 15.55 -31.52 -30.87
CA MET A 61 15.07 -30.42 -31.71
C MET A 61 14.52 -29.22 -30.94
N PHE A 62 14.11 -29.39 -29.69
CA PHE A 62 13.78 -28.24 -28.84
C PHE A 62 15.02 -27.58 -28.21
N HIS A 63 16.19 -28.22 -28.27
CA HIS A 63 17.47 -27.64 -27.86
C HIS A 63 18.12 -26.70 -28.90
N ASN A 64 17.52 -26.53 -30.09
CA ASN A 64 18.05 -25.69 -31.15
C ASN A 64 16.95 -24.78 -31.73
N GLU A 65 17.10 -23.47 -31.54
CA GLU A 65 16.14 -22.46 -32.00
C GLU A 65 15.80 -22.57 -33.49
N LEU A 66 16.81 -22.79 -34.33
CA LEU A 66 16.65 -22.96 -35.78
C LEU A 66 15.83 -24.21 -36.14
N SER A 67 15.93 -25.26 -35.31
CA SER A 67 15.11 -26.47 -35.45
C SER A 67 13.67 -26.23 -35.00
N ARG A 68 13.45 -25.45 -33.93
CA ARG A 68 12.11 -25.03 -33.49
C ARG A 68 11.42 -24.16 -34.55
N GLU A 69 12.15 -23.28 -35.22
CA GLU A 69 11.61 -22.46 -36.32
C GLU A 69 11.26 -23.30 -37.55
N CYS A 70 12.14 -24.21 -37.98
CA CYS A 70 11.81 -25.13 -39.08
C CYS A 70 10.57 -25.98 -38.77
N LEU A 71 10.43 -26.46 -37.52
CA LEU A 71 9.28 -27.25 -37.08
C LEU A 71 7.98 -26.42 -37.11
N ALA A 72 8.02 -25.20 -36.57
CA ALA A 72 6.89 -24.27 -36.61
C ALA A 72 6.43 -24.00 -38.04
N LEU A 73 7.36 -23.76 -38.97
CA LEU A 73 7.03 -23.52 -40.38
C LEU A 73 6.43 -24.74 -41.08
N VAL A 74 6.99 -25.95 -40.90
CA VAL A 74 6.42 -27.18 -41.47
C VAL A 74 5.00 -27.42 -40.95
N LEU A 75 4.79 -27.25 -39.63
CA LEU A 75 3.47 -27.39 -39.01
C LEU A 75 2.47 -26.32 -39.50
N ASN A 76 2.89 -25.07 -39.64
CA ASN A 76 2.04 -23.99 -40.13
C ASN A 76 1.66 -24.18 -41.61
N LEU A 77 2.60 -24.61 -42.46
CA LEU A 77 2.34 -24.93 -43.86
C LEU A 77 1.37 -26.11 -44.01
N LEU A 78 1.56 -27.19 -43.25
CA LEU A 78 0.64 -28.33 -43.25
C LEU A 78 -0.77 -27.92 -42.78
N ASN A 79 -0.88 -27.15 -41.70
CA ASN A 79 -2.16 -26.63 -41.23
C ASN A 79 -2.83 -25.71 -42.28
N PHE A 80 -2.07 -24.84 -42.95
CA PHE A 80 -2.61 -23.98 -44.00
C PHE A 80 -3.17 -24.79 -45.17
N ILE A 81 -2.43 -25.79 -45.66
CA ILE A 81 -2.86 -26.67 -46.76
C ILE A 81 -4.12 -27.45 -46.37
N ILE A 82 -4.18 -27.97 -45.15
CA ILE A 82 -5.29 -28.81 -44.67
C ILE A 82 -6.55 -27.98 -44.44
N PHE A 83 -6.45 -26.79 -43.84
CA PHE A 83 -7.58 -25.93 -43.51
C PHE A 83 -7.84 -24.83 -44.56
N HIS A 84 -7.40 -25.00 -45.81
CA HIS A 84 -7.66 -24.04 -46.88
C HIS A 84 -9.10 -24.16 -47.39
N ASN A 85 -9.88 -23.09 -47.27
CA ASN A 85 -11.31 -23.06 -47.60
C ASN A 85 -11.63 -22.98 -49.12
N ASP A 86 -10.74 -23.45 -49.99
CA ASP A 86 -10.92 -23.45 -51.45
C ASP A 86 -11.38 -24.85 -51.94
N PRO A 87 -12.54 -24.98 -52.60
CA PRO A 87 -13.02 -26.27 -53.12
C PRO A 87 -12.10 -26.95 -54.14
N SER A 88 -11.14 -26.24 -54.74
CA SER A 88 -10.14 -26.78 -55.66
C SER A 88 -8.90 -27.37 -54.97
N CYS A 89 -8.74 -27.17 -53.66
CA CYS A 89 -7.59 -27.63 -52.89
C CYS A 89 -7.87 -28.96 -52.18
N GLU A 90 -7.27 -30.05 -52.66
CA GLU A 90 -7.47 -31.40 -52.10
C GLU A 90 -6.83 -31.65 -50.71
N GLY A 91 -6.41 -30.61 -49.98
CA GLY A 91 -5.65 -30.74 -48.73
C GLY A 91 -6.30 -31.63 -47.66
N MET A 92 -7.62 -31.52 -47.47
CA MET A 92 -8.38 -32.41 -46.59
C MET A 92 -8.47 -33.86 -47.08
N LEU A 93 -8.44 -34.10 -48.40
CA LEU A 93 -8.45 -35.46 -48.97
C LEU A 93 -7.06 -36.10 -48.83
N LEU A 94 -6.00 -35.33 -49.10
CA LEU A 94 -4.61 -35.75 -48.89
C LEU A 94 -4.36 -36.13 -47.42
N PHE A 95 -4.87 -35.35 -46.47
CA PHE A 95 -4.81 -35.68 -45.04
C PHE A 95 -5.53 -36.99 -44.69
N LYS A 96 -6.76 -37.20 -45.18
CA LYS A 96 -7.54 -38.43 -44.92
C LYS A 96 -6.93 -39.69 -45.54
N ASN A 97 -6.06 -39.53 -46.53
CA ASN A 97 -5.33 -40.61 -47.19
C ASN A 97 -3.93 -40.89 -46.59
N ILE A 98 -3.56 -40.24 -45.48
CA ILE A 98 -2.30 -40.53 -44.76
C ILE A 98 -2.37 -41.96 -44.16
N PRO A 99 -1.47 -42.89 -44.52
CA PRO A 99 -1.52 -44.27 -44.05
C PRO A 99 -1.11 -44.45 -42.58
N SER A 100 -0.41 -43.46 -41.99
CA SER A 100 0.19 -43.50 -40.65
C SER A 100 -0.37 -42.44 -39.68
N LEU A 101 -1.69 -42.24 -39.69
CA LEU A 101 -2.36 -41.30 -38.77
C LEU A 101 -2.16 -41.64 -37.27
N GLN A 102 -1.86 -42.89 -36.93
CA GLN A 102 -1.40 -43.27 -35.58
C GLN A 102 -0.06 -42.60 -35.26
N ASP A 103 0.98 -42.83 -36.07
CA ASP A 103 2.32 -42.26 -35.87
C ASP A 103 2.27 -40.73 -35.82
N LEU A 104 1.41 -40.10 -36.64
CA LEU A 104 1.16 -38.66 -36.59
C LEU A 104 0.57 -38.23 -35.25
N THR A 105 -0.43 -38.96 -34.73
CA THR A 105 -1.09 -38.65 -33.44
C THR A 105 -0.11 -38.75 -32.28
N GLU A 106 0.68 -39.82 -32.21
CA GLU A 106 1.76 -39.98 -31.24
C GLU A 106 2.78 -38.82 -31.37
N ARG A 107 3.20 -38.49 -32.59
CA ARG A 107 4.18 -37.43 -32.85
C ARG A 107 3.69 -36.04 -32.47
N MET A 108 2.41 -35.72 -32.63
CA MET A 108 1.84 -34.45 -32.17
C MET A 108 1.86 -34.36 -30.65
N LEU A 109 1.51 -35.44 -29.93
CA LEU A 109 1.59 -35.48 -28.47
C LEU A 109 3.02 -35.27 -27.98
N ASP A 110 4.01 -35.90 -28.62
CA ASP A 110 5.43 -35.73 -28.27
C ASP A 110 5.96 -34.31 -28.54
N PHE A 111 5.59 -33.68 -29.66
CA PHE A 111 5.97 -32.28 -29.92
C PHE A 111 5.33 -31.31 -28.92
N ILE A 112 4.08 -31.54 -28.51
CA ILE A 112 3.41 -30.74 -27.47
C ILE A 112 4.11 -30.94 -26.12
N TYR A 113 4.52 -32.17 -25.79
CA TYR A 113 5.19 -32.52 -24.54
C TYR A 113 6.61 -31.94 -24.43
N GLU A 114 7.46 -32.13 -25.44
CA GLU A 114 8.85 -31.64 -25.37
C GLU A 114 8.94 -30.11 -25.52
N ALA A 115 8.06 -29.48 -26.32
CA ALA A 115 7.89 -28.02 -26.32
C ALA A 115 7.52 -27.48 -24.93
N SER A 116 6.71 -28.23 -24.16
CA SER A 116 6.29 -27.83 -22.81
C SER A 116 7.38 -28.00 -21.76
N ARG A 117 8.39 -28.86 -22.01
CA ARG A 117 9.49 -29.17 -21.08
C ARG A 117 10.72 -28.30 -21.25
N VAL A 118 11.04 -27.84 -22.45
CA VAL A 118 12.24 -27.04 -22.68
C VAL A 118 12.05 -25.60 -22.18
N GLN A 119 12.55 -25.37 -20.97
CA GLN A 119 12.80 -24.02 -20.45
C GLN A 119 14.00 -23.44 -21.21
N ASP A 120 13.73 -22.57 -22.19
CA ASP A 120 14.72 -21.57 -22.60
C ASP A 120 15.06 -20.72 -21.37
N GLY A 121 16.35 -20.39 -21.20
CA GLY A 121 16.79 -19.52 -20.10
C GLY A 121 16.10 -18.15 -20.14
N PRO A 122 16.05 -17.41 -19.02
CA PRO A 122 15.32 -16.15 -18.95
C PRO A 122 15.87 -15.15 -19.98
N GLN A 123 15.14 -15.01 -21.10
CA GLN A 123 15.36 -13.94 -22.05
C GLN A 123 15.07 -12.63 -21.32
N VAL A 124 16.13 -11.86 -21.07
CA VAL A 124 16.00 -10.48 -20.59
C VAL A 124 15.16 -9.74 -21.61
N LEU A 125 14.01 -9.22 -21.17
CA LEU A 125 13.16 -8.37 -22.01
C LEU A 125 13.81 -6.99 -22.13
N GLU A 126 14.88 -6.91 -22.90
CA GLU A 126 15.42 -5.65 -23.40
C GLU A 126 14.34 -5.00 -24.28
N TYR A 127 13.61 -4.06 -23.68
CA TYR A 127 12.72 -3.13 -24.38
C TYR A 127 13.58 -2.14 -25.17
N GLU A 128 14.18 -2.61 -26.28
CA GLU A 128 14.76 -1.72 -27.28
C GLU A 128 13.65 -0.93 -27.99
N GLU A 129 13.25 0.21 -27.41
CA GLU A 129 12.50 1.24 -28.14
C GLU A 129 13.40 1.91 -29.18
N LYS A 130 13.70 1.16 -30.25
CA LYS A 130 14.34 1.67 -31.47
C LYS A 130 13.34 2.49 -32.28
N GLU A 131 12.97 3.66 -31.74
CA GLU A 131 12.51 4.77 -32.58
C GLU A 131 13.61 5.11 -33.59
N ARG A 132 13.46 4.60 -34.81
CA ARG A 132 14.37 4.93 -35.89
C ARG A 132 14.14 6.39 -36.30
N HIS A 133 15.07 7.25 -35.90
CA HIS A 133 15.44 8.39 -36.73
C HIS A 133 15.65 7.90 -38.17
N ASP A 134 14.85 8.40 -39.10
CA ASP A 134 15.25 8.44 -40.50
C ASP A 134 14.96 9.82 -41.11
N ARG A 135 15.84 10.28 -42.00
CA ARG A 135 15.92 11.68 -42.42
C ARG A 135 15.40 11.87 -43.84
N GLY A 136 14.11 12.18 -43.94
CA GLY A 136 13.48 13.06 -44.93
C GLY A 136 13.85 12.91 -46.42
N SER A 137 12.86 12.56 -47.24
CA SER A 137 12.85 12.84 -48.68
C SER A 137 11.54 13.54 -49.10
N HIS A 138 11.58 14.37 -50.13
CA HIS A 138 10.44 15.19 -50.56
C HIS A 138 9.43 14.42 -51.43
N SER A 139 8.14 14.71 -51.26
CA SER A 139 7.23 14.90 -52.40
C SER A 139 6.07 15.85 -52.05
N ARG A 140 5.56 16.60 -53.03
CA ARG A 140 4.45 17.54 -52.90
C ARG A 140 3.13 16.90 -53.33
N SER A 141 2.03 17.21 -52.65
CA SER A 141 0.69 17.25 -53.26
C SER A 141 -0.24 18.18 -52.47
N ASN A 142 -0.83 19.16 -53.15
CA ASN A 142 -1.85 20.06 -52.58
C ASN A 142 -3.22 19.36 -52.56
N PHE A 143 -4.18 19.80 -51.72
CA PHE A 143 -5.37 20.55 -52.17
C PHE A 143 -6.26 21.04 -51.00
N SER A 144 -7.04 22.11 -51.28
CA SER A 144 -8.24 22.67 -50.59
C SER A 144 -8.46 22.35 -49.10
N SER A 145 -8.44 23.28 -48.12
CA SER A 145 -9.06 24.62 -48.00
C SER A 145 -10.60 24.65 -47.95
N ASN A 146 -11.17 24.97 -46.78
CA ASN A 146 -12.32 25.90 -46.69
C ASN A 146 -12.55 26.49 -45.28
N ASN A 147 -12.71 27.81 -45.30
CA ASN A 147 -13.34 28.72 -44.34
C ASN A 147 -14.73 28.23 -43.84
N TYR A 148 -15.41 28.75 -42.80
CA TYR A 148 -15.32 30.02 -42.04
C TYR A 148 -16.08 29.84 -40.68
N SER A 149 -16.19 30.77 -39.71
CA SER A 149 -15.67 32.14 -39.53
C SER A 149 -15.35 32.43 -38.04
N SER A 150 -16.13 33.27 -37.32
CA SER A 150 -15.92 33.66 -35.91
C SER A 150 -17.15 34.29 -35.26
N GLN A 151 -17.32 34.08 -33.95
CA GLN A 151 -17.88 35.05 -32.99
C GLN A 151 -17.43 34.66 -31.57
N GLY A 152 -17.39 35.63 -30.64
CA GLY A 152 -16.78 35.45 -29.32
C GLY A 152 -17.64 35.92 -28.15
N GLY A 153 -17.39 35.33 -26.98
CA GLY A 153 -17.96 35.71 -25.69
C GLY A 153 -17.13 35.07 -24.58
N GLY A 154 -16.66 35.86 -23.62
CA GLY A 154 -15.63 35.42 -22.66
C GLY A 154 -16.17 35.18 -21.25
N HIS A 155 -15.80 34.05 -20.65
CA HIS A 155 -15.76 33.85 -19.20
C HIS A 155 -14.49 33.09 -18.83
N ARG A 156 -13.78 33.52 -17.77
CA ARG A 156 -12.58 32.84 -17.28
C ARG A 156 -12.95 31.77 -16.27
N SER A 157 -12.58 30.53 -16.56
CA SER A 157 -12.62 29.39 -15.62
C SER A 157 -11.20 28.84 -15.42
N PRO A 158 -10.84 28.33 -14.23
CA PRO A 158 -9.50 27.79 -14.00
C PRO A 158 -9.33 26.44 -14.72
N SER A 159 -8.27 26.29 -15.51
CA SER A 159 -8.02 25.09 -16.31
C SER A 159 -7.28 24.02 -15.52
N SER A 160 -8.03 23.14 -14.84
CA SER A 160 -7.50 21.86 -14.35
C SER A 160 -7.20 20.95 -15.55
N ARG A 161 -5.92 20.79 -15.89
CA ARG A 161 -5.49 19.77 -16.87
C ARG A 161 -5.52 18.39 -16.22
N SER A 162 -6.67 17.72 -16.28
CA SER A 162 -6.74 16.28 -16.09
C SER A 162 -6.02 15.60 -17.25
N SER A 163 -4.84 15.03 -16.99
CA SER A 163 -4.19 14.09 -17.89
C SER A 163 -5.01 12.80 -17.95
N THR A 164 -6.00 12.75 -18.83
CA THR A 164 -6.76 11.54 -19.12
C THR A 164 -5.81 10.51 -19.71
N SER A 165 -5.35 9.58 -18.88
CA SER A 165 -4.61 8.41 -19.30
C SER A 165 -5.38 7.69 -20.39
N HIS A 166 -4.82 7.67 -21.61
CA HIS A 166 -5.27 6.74 -22.61
C HIS A 166 -5.05 5.33 -22.07
N PRO A 167 -6.00 4.39 -22.27
CA PRO A 167 -5.79 3.01 -21.85
C PRO A 167 -4.56 2.49 -22.59
N HIS A 168 -3.52 2.09 -21.85
CA HIS A 168 -2.38 1.41 -22.45
C HIS A 168 -2.91 0.18 -23.20
N VAL A 169 -2.84 0.24 -24.53
CA VAL A 169 -3.10 -0.91 -25.38
C VAL A 169 -2.02 -1.91 -25.05
N LYS A 170 -2.37 -2.94 -24.27
CA LYS A 170 -1.48 -4.07 -24.02
C LYS A 170 -1.19 -4.72 -25.37
N LEU A 171 -0.01 -4.42 -25.92
CA LEU A 171 0.58 -5.17 -27.01
C LEU A 171 0.47 -6.66 -26.67
N ALA A 172 0.02 -7.47 -27.63
CA ALA A 172 -0.04 -8.90 -27.43
C ALA A 172 1.37 -9.42 -27.09
N PRO A 173 1.52 -10.36 -26.14
CA PRO A 173 2.83 -10.89 -25.81
C PRO A 173 3.48 -11.50 -27.06
N PRO A 174 4.80 -11.33 -27.27
CA PRO A 174 5.47 -11.80 -28.48
C PRO A 174 5.23 -13.29 -28.67
N ILE A 175 4.85 -13.66 -29.90
CA ILE A 175 4.44 -15.03 -30.26
C ILE A 175 5.66 -15.95 -30.15
N SER A 176 5.72 -16.76 -29.11
CA SER A 176 6.83 -17.68 -28.91
C SER A 176 6.82 -18.79 -29.98
N LYS A 177 7.97 -19.07 -30.61
CA LYS A 177 8.10 -20.17 -31.59
C LYS A 177 7.70 -21.52 -30.97
N GLN A 178 8.01 -21.75 -29.69
CA GLN A 178 7.52 -22.92 -28.95
C GLN A 178 5.98 -22.99 -28.91
N GLY A 179 5.31 -21.86 -28.67
CA GLY A 179 3.85 -21.79 -28.66
C GLY A 179 3.23 -21.99 -30.06
N GLN A 180 3.87 -21.53 -31.14
CA GLN A 180 3.45 -21.86 -32.51
C GLN A 180 3.50 -23.36 -32.79
N VAL A 181 4.57 -24.05 -32.35
CA VAL A 181 4.67 -25.52 -32.46
C VAL A 181 3.55 -26.21 -31.69
N VAL A 182 3.26 -25.76 -30.47
CA VAL A 182 2.16 -26.28 -29.63
C VAL A 182 0.80 -26.06 -30.31
N GLU A 183 0.48 -24.83 -30.71
CA GLU A 183 -0.78 -24.48 -31.39
C GLU A 183 -1.01 -25.34 -32.64
N SER A 184 -0.03 -25.36 -33.55
CA SER A 184 -0.17 -26.05 -34.83
C SER A 184 -0.11 -27.58 -34.70
N SER A 185 0.57 -28.13 -33.67
CA SER A 185 0.48 -29.57 -33.34
C SER A 185 -0.90 -29.92 -32.78
N ILE A 186 -1.46 -29.06 -31.92
CA ILE A 186 -2.80 -29.22 -31.33
C ILE A 186 -3.90 -29.16 -32.40
N ARG A 187 -3.80 -28.23 -33.36
CA ARG A 187 -4.74 -28.14 -34.49
C ARG A 187 -4.80 -29.46 -35.29
N LEU A 188 -3.65 -30.08 -35.56
CA LEU A 188 -3.58 -31.39 -36.24
C LEU A 188 -4.05 -32.54 -35.35
N LEU A 189 -3.71 -32.54 -34.05
CA LEU A 189 -4.15 -33.55 -33.08
C LEU A 189 -5.67 -33.60 -32.94
N VAL A 190 -6.32 -32.44 -32.79
CA VAL A 190 -7.80 -32.33 -32.74
C VAL A 190 -8.42 -32.91 -34.02
N LEU A 191 -7.83 -32.62 -35.19
CA LEU A 191 -8.31 -33.16 -36.46
C LEU A 191 -8.16 -34.69 -36.53
N CYS A 192 -7.02 -35.25 -36.13
CA CYS A 192 -6.80 -36.71 -36.09
C CYS A 192 -7.85 -37.42 -35.22
N LEU A 193 -8.07 -36.91 -34.00
CA LEU A 193 -9.01 -37.47 -33.03
C LEU A 193 -10.48 -37.35 -33.47
N ARG A 194 -10.83 -36.26 -34.17
CA ARG A 194 -12.19 -36.00 -34.65
C ARG A 194 -12.55 -36.84 -35.87
N GLU A 195 -11.66 -36.95 -36.85
CA GLU A 195 -11.92 -37.74 -38.07
C GLU A 195 -11.78 -39.25 -37.83
N HIS A 196 -10.95 -39.68 -36.87
CA HIS A 196 -10.70 -41.09 -36.57
C HIS A 196 -10.80 -41.41 -35.06
N PRO A 197 -12.01 -41.61 -34.50
CA PRO A 197 -12.24 -41.84 -33.07
C PRO A 197 -11.46 -42.99 -32.41
N LYS A 198 -10.96 -43.97 -33.18
CA LYS A 198 -10.10 -45.04 -32.64
C LYS A 198 -8.78 -44.50 -32.06
N LEU A 199 -8.30 -43.35 -32.55
CA LEU A 199 -7.06 -42.72 -32.11
C LEU A 199 -7.15 -42.13 -30.68
N LEU A 200 -8.36 -42.05 -30.08
CA LEU A 200 -8.51 -41.68 -28.66
C LEU A 200 -7.75 -42.64 -27.73
N GLN A 201 -7.55 -43.91 -28.11
CA GLN A 201 -6.74 -44.86 -27.34
C GLN A 201 -5.34 -44.31 -27.07
N ILE A 202 -4.71 -43.71 -28.07
CA ILE A 202 -3.36 -43.14 -27.97
C ILE A 202 -3.33 -42.01 -26.93
N LEU A 203 -4.32 -41.12 -26.95
CA LEU A 203 -4.44 -40.01 -26.01
C LEU A 203 -4.65 -40.50 -24.56
N PHE A 204 -5.49 -41.52 -24.36
CA PHE A 204 -5.79 -42.09 -23.05
C PHE A 204 -4.64 -42.93 -22.47
N GLU A 205 -3.83 -43.57 -23.32
CA GLU A 205 -2.67 -44.37 -22.92
C GLU A 205 -1.35 -43.56 -22.89
N TYR A 206 -1.39 -42.26 -23.24
CA TYR A 206 -0.21 -41.40 -23.28
C TYR A 206 0.34 -41.12 -21.88
N LYS A 207 1.49 -41.72 -21.57
CA LYS A 207 2.09 -41.75 -20.22
C LYS A 207 2.39 -40.36 -19.65
N HIS A 208 2.65 -39.37 -20.51
CA HIS A 208 3.13 -38.05 -20.11
C HIS A 208 2.03 -36.98 -19.97
N ILE A 209 0.73 -37.32 -19.97
CA ILE A 209 -0.35 -36.32 -19.79
C ILE A 209 -0.20 -35.51 -18.49
N LYS A 210 0.20 -36.15 -17.38
CA LYS A 210 0.44 -35.45 -16.10
C LYS A 210 1.69 -34.57 -16.15
N ASP A 211 2.77 -35.09 -16.74
CA ASP A 211 4.03 -34.37 -16.90
C ASP A 211 3.85 -33.14 -17.80
N LEU A 212 3.03 -33.25 -18.85
CA LEU A 212 2.60 -32.16 -19.74
C LEU A 212 1.83 -31.07 -18.99
N ILE A 213 0.88 -31.44 -18.13
CA ILE A 213 0.13 -30.48 -17.29
C ILE A 213 1.09 -29.74 -16.34
N VAL A 214 2.00 -30.46 -15.68
CA VAL A 214 2.92 -29.88 -14.69
C VAL A 214 3.98 -29.01 -15.36
N ALA A 215 4.70 -29.54 -16.35
CA ALA A 215 5.72 -28.80 -17.07
C ALA A 215 5.11 -27.62 -17.85
N GLY A 216 4.04 -27.88 -18.60
CA GLY A 216 3.45 -26.93 -19.55
C GLY A 216 2.51 -25.89 -18.97
N LEU A 217 1.64 -26.23 -18.00
CA LEU A 217 0.62 -25.31 -17.47
C LEU A 217 0.92 -24.75 -16.07
N LEU A 218 1.69 -25.47 -15.24
CA LEU A 218 2.01 -25.03 -13.87
C LEU A 218 3.37 -24.36 -13.72
N ASN A 219 4.38 -24.84 -14.48
CA ASN A 219 5.78 -24.48 -14.29
C ASN A 219 6.46 -23.80 -15.50
N ASN A 220 5.77 -23.68 -16.65
CA ASN A 220 6.37 -23.03 -17.83
C ASN A 220 6.27 -21.49 -17.72
N PRO A 221 7.38 -20.73 -17.85
CA PRO A 221 7.34 -19.27 -17.78
C PRO A 221 6.64 -18.62 -19.00
N ILE A 222 6.59 -19.30 -20.15
CA ILE A 222 6.16 -18.73 -21.44
C ILE A 222 4.63 -18.67 -21.51
N THR A 223 4.06 -17.50 -21.20
CA THR A 223 2.61 -17.25 -21.19
C THR A 223 1.90 -17.65 -22.48
N HIS A 224 2.50 -17.40 -23.65
CA HIS A 224 1.92 -17.79 -24.93
C HIS A 224 1.74 -19.32 -25.04
N LEU A 225 2.72 -20.11 -24.58
CA LEU A 225 2.63 -21.58 -24.58
C LEU A 225 1.55 -22.08 -23.61
N ARG A 226 1.45 -21.49 -22.41
CA ARG A 226 0.38 -21.83 -21.44
C ARG A 226 -1.02 -21.55 -22.00
N MET A 227 -1.17 -20.43 -22.72
CA MET A 227 -2.42 -20.07 -23.39
C MET A 227 -2.82 -21.09 -24.47
N GLU A 228 -1.88 -21.53 -25.31
CA GLU A 228 -2.17 -22.49 -26.39
C GLU A 228 -2.40 -23.92 -25.87
N LEU A 229 -1.69 -24.34 -24.83
CA LEU A 229 -2.03 -25.58 -24.11
C LEU A 229 -3.45 -25.54 -23.54
N LYS A 230 -3.82 -24.45 -22.86
CA LYS A 230 -5.19 -24.26 -22.34
C LYS A 230 -6.22 -24.35 -23.48
N ARG A 231 -6.05 -23.53 -24.52
CA ARG A 231 -6.96 -23.48 -25.69
C ARG A 231 -7.09 -24.86 -26.33
N GLY A 232 -5.98 -25.56 -26.50
CA GLY A 232 -5.95 -26.88 -27.12
C GLY A 232 -6.62 -27.97 -26.31
N ILE A 233 -6.35 -28.07 -25.00
CA ILE A 233 -7.01 -29.06 -24.14
C ILE A 233 -8.51 -28.78 -24.11
N HIS A 234 -8.94 -27.52 -23.98
CA HIS A 234 -10.34 -27.15 -24.09
C HIS A 234 -10.95 -27.57 -25.43
N ARG A 235 -10.27 -27.32 -26.56
CA ARG A 235 -10.74 -27.72 -27.90
C ARG A 235 -10.83 -29.25 -28.05
N ILE A 236 -9.89 -30.02 -27.52
CA ILE A 236 -9.99 -31.49 -27.49
C ILE A 236 -11.25 -31.90 -26.71
N CYS A 237 -11.50 -31.32 -25.54
CA CYS A 237 -12.68 -31.61 -24.73
C CYS A 237 -14.01 -31.25 -25.42
N THR A 238 -14.06 -30.18 -26.22
CA THR A 238 -15.32 -29.71 -26.85
C THR A 238 -15.55 -30.16 -28.29
N GLU A 239 -14.51 -30.42 -29.09
CA GLU A 239 -14.66 -30.87 -30.49
C GLU A 239 -14.69 -32.40 -30.61
N VAL A 240 -14.12 -33.14 -29.65
CA VAL A 240 -13.99 -34.61 -29.71
C VAL A 240 -15.05 -35.27 -28.84
N VAL A 241 -16.27 -35.36 -29.36
CA VAL A 241 -17.47 -35.92 -28.69
C VAL A 241 -17.43 -37.47 -28.55
N SER A 242 -16.41 -38.12 -29.08
CA SER A 242 -16.25 -39.59 -28.99
C SER A 242 -15.77 -40.04 -27.60
N THR A 243 -16.09 -41.28 -27.23
CA THR A 243 -15.65 -41.89 -25.97
C THR A 243 -14.69 -43.06 -26.17
N TYR A 244 -13.80 -43.26 -25.20
CA TYR A 244 -12.92 -44.43 -25.07
C TYR A 244 -13.02 -44.96 -23.63
N ASP A 245 -13.10 -46.28 -23.43
CA ASP A 245 -13.48 -46.90 -22.14
C ASP A 245 -14.69 -46.21 -21.46
N LYS A 246 -15.73 -45.93 -22.27
CA LYS A 246 -16.95 -45.17 -21.89
C LYS A 246 -16.72 -43.73 -21.40
N LYS A 247 -15.49 -43.22 -21.37
CA LYS A 247 -15.13 -41.88 -20.92
C LYS A 247 -14.85 -40.94 -22.09
N THR A 248 -15.13 -39.67 -21.88
CA THR A 248 -14.82 -38.53 -22.73
C THR A 248 -13.39 -38.02 -22.48
N PRO A 249 -12.78 -37.29 -23.43
CA PRO A 249 -11.53 -36.58 -23.17
C PRO A 249 -11.65 -35.57 -22.01
N GLN A 250 -12.84 -34.99 -21.80
CA GLN A 250 -13.11 -34.08 -20.70
C GLN A 250 -12.95 -34.73 -19.32
N GLU A 251 -13.58 -35.88 -19.09
CA GLU A 251 -13.46 -36.63 -17.82
C GLU A 251 -12.01 -37.07 -17.57
N MET A 252 -11.28 -37.45 -18.63
CA MET A 252 -9.86 -37.77 -18.58
C MET A 252 -9.02 -36.55 -18.14
N PHE A 253 -9.19 -35.40 -18.79
CA PHE A 253 -8.42 -34.19 -18.47
C PHE A 253 -8.80 -33.60 -17.11
N VAL A 254 -10.07 -33.57 -16.72
CA VAL A 254 -10.50 -33.13 -15.37
C VAL A 254 -9.85 -34.01 -14.29
N SER A 255 -9.86 -35.33 -14.46
CA SER A 255 -9.20 -36.26 -13.54
C SER A 255 -7.68 -36.05 -13.47
N ALA A 256 -7.02 -35.83 -14.62
CA ALA A 256 -5.58 -35.57 -14.69
C ALA A 256 -5.21 -34.22 -14.04
N LEU A 257 -5.98 -33.17 -14.27
CA LEU A 257 -5.81 -31.84 -13.67
C LEU A 257 -5.98 -31.91 -12.14
N LEU A 258 -7.09 -32.46 -11.65
CA LEU A 258 -7.33 -32.64 -10.20
C LEU A 258 -6.20 -33.45 -9.53
N GLY A 259 -5.71 -34.50 -10.20
CA GLY A 259 -4.56 -35.29 -9.74
C GLY A 259 -3.22 -34.54 -9.69
N CYS A 260 -3.09 -33.37 -10.31
CA CYS A 260 -1.90 -32.52 -10.26
C CYS A 260 -1.99 -31.39 -9.21
N LEU A 261 -3.15 -31.18 -8.58
CA LEU A 261 -3.39 -30.10 -7.60
C LEU A 261 -2.39 -30.07 -6.42
N LEU A 262 -1.89 -31.23 -5.99
CA LEU A 262 -0.90 -31.32 -4.91
C LEU A 262 0.48 -30.79 -5.33
N GLN A 263 0.81 -30.83 -6.63
CA GLN A 263 2.12 -30.47 -7.19
C GLN A 263 2.30 -28.96 -7.45
N ILE A 264 1.24 -28.16 -7.26
CA ILE A 264 1.29 -26.71 -7.41
C ILE A 264 2.13 -26.12 -6.27
N ASP A 265 3.24 -25.45 -6.61
CA ASP A 265 3.95 -24.59 -5.67
C ASP A 265 3.04 -23.44 -5.22
N THR A 266 2.91 -23.30 -3.90
CA THR A 266 2.32 -22.16 -3.18
C THR A 266 2.69 -20.77 -3.71
N ARG A 267 3.81 -20.63 -4.42
CA ARG A 267 4.30 -19.36 -4.97
C ARG A 267 4.39 -19.29 -6.49
N SER A 268 3.85 -20.27 -7.23
CA SER A 268 3.91 -20.23 -8.70
C SER A 268 3.15 -19.02 -9.25
N PRO A 269 3.81 -18.10 -9.99
CA PRO A 269 3.11 -17.03 -10.68
C PRO A 269 2.39 -17.55 -11.95
N TYR A 270 2.76 -18.73 -12.46
CA TYR A 270 2.38 -19.22 -13.79
C TYR A 270 1.09 -20.05 -13.81
N CYS A 271 0.51 -20.43 -12.67
CA CYS A 271 -0.63 -21.35 -12.59
C CYS A 271 -1.99 -20.79 -13.07
N SER A 272 -2.05 -19.57 -13.61
CA SER A 272 -3.32 -18.90 -13.95
C SER A 272 -4.11 -19.63 -15.05
N GLU A 273 -3.43 -20.07 -16.09
CA GLU A 273 -4.02 -20.77 -17.23
C GLU A 273 -4.52 -22.17 -16.84
N TYR A 274 -3.80 -22.86 -15.94
CA TYR A 274 -4.24 -24.12 -15.31
C TYR A 274 -5.57 -23.95 -14.56
N PHE A 275 -5.66 -22.96 -13.66
CA PHE A 275 -6.88 -22.73 -12.88
C PHE A 275 -8.05 -22.24 -13.74
N SER A 276 -7.77 -21.51 -14.83
CA SER A 276 -8.78 -21.12 -15.81
C SER A 276 -9.30 -22.33 -16.61
N LEU A 277 -8.41 -23.23 -17.06
CA LEU A 277 -8.78 -24.43 -17.80
C LEU A 277 -9.70 -25.35 -17.00
N ILE A 278 -9.30 -25.69 -15.77
CA ILE A 278 -10.10 -26.58 -14.92
C ILE A 278 -11.45 -25.95 -14.55
N HIS A 279 -11.52 -24.64 -14.37
CA HIS A 279 -12.79 -23.94 -14.13
C HIS A 279 -13.71 -23.99 -15.35
N GLU A 280 -13.20 -23.79 -16.56
CA GLU A 280 -13.97 -23.89 -17.80
C GLU A 280 -14.49 -25.32 -18.04
N LEU A 281 -13.63 -26.33 -17.88
CA LEU A 281 -14.01 -27.75 -18.01
C LEU A 281 -14.98 -28.25 -16.92
N LEU A 282 -15.06 -27.56 -15.77
CA LEU A 282 -16.07 -27.82 -14.73
C LEU A 282 -17.36 -26.98 -14.91
N SER A 283 -17.35 -25.95 -15.76
CA SER A 283 -18.49 -25.02 -15.94
C SER A 283 -19.35 -25.32 -17.18
N SER A 284 -18.91 -26.20 -18.08
CA SER A 284 -19.76 -26.74 -19.15
C SER A 284 -20.87 -27.62 -18.55
N GLY A 285 -22.12 -27.44 -18.99
CA GLY A 285 -23.35 -27.88 -18.30
C GLY A 285 -23.63 -29.38 -18.10
N ASP A 286 -22.64 -30.26 -18.17
CA ASP A 286 -22.71 -31.68 -17.75
C ASP A 286 -21.82 -31.92 -16.50
N SER A 287 -21.50 -30.85 -15.75
CA SER A 287 -20.53 -30.80 -14.65
C SER A 287 -20.67 -31.93 -13.64
N GLN A 288 -21.89 -32.17 -13.15
CA GLN A 288 -22.15 -33.18 -12.12
C GLN A 288 -21.81 -34.58 -12.63
N ARG A 289 -22.21 -34.90 -13.86
CA ARG A 289 -21.92 -36.18 -14.50
C ARG A 289 -20.41 -36.36 -14.72
N VAL A 290 -19.72 -35.34 -15.23
CA VAL A 290 -18.26 -35.37 -15.44
C VAL A 290 -17.51 -35.61 -14.12
N VAL A 291 -18.04 -35.07 -13.01
CA VAL A 291 -17.52 -35.32 -11.67
C VAL A 291 -17.82 -36.76 -11.22
N ASP A 292 -19.08 -37.20 -11.30
CA ASP A 292 -19.55 -38.53 -10.86
C ASP A 292 -18.91 -39.70 -11.64
N THR A 293 -18.50 -39.49 -12.90
CA THR A 293 -17.83 -40.52 -13.73
C THR A 293 -16.30 -40.54 -13.55
N THR A 294 -15.70 -39.50 -12.96
CA THR A 294 -14.33 -39.64 -12.45
C THR A 294 -14.36 -40.44 -11.16
N ASN A 295 -13.49 -41.45 -11.04
CA ASN A 295 -13.33 -42.24 -9.80
C ASN A 295 -12.61 -41.44 -8.69
N LEU A 296 -12.96 -40.17 -8.51
CA LEU A 296 -12.37 -39.23 -7.58
C LEU A 296 -13.39 -38.83 -6.52
N ASP A 297 -12.97 -38.89 -5.26
CA ASP A 297 -13.79 -38.49 -4.13
C ASP A 297 -13.79 -36.96 -4.00
N THR A 298 -14.87 -36.31 -4.41
CA THR A 298 -15.05 -34.85 -4.35
C THR A 298 -14.87 -34.32 -2.94
N SER A 299 -15.49 -34.97 -1.95
CA SER A 299 -15.42 -34.58 -0.54
C SER A 299 -13.96 -34.53 -0.07
N LYS A 300 -13.14 -35.53 -0.41
CA LYS A 300 -11.69 -35.53 -0.13
C LYS A 300 -10.95 -34.41 -0.85
N ILE A 301 -11.27 -34.10 -2.10
CA ILE A 301 -10.63 -33.02 -2.86
C ILE A 301 -10.99 -31.64 -2.27
N VAL A 302 -12.25 -31.41 -1.92
CA VAL A 302 -12.70 -30.17 -1.25
C VAL A 302 -12.00 -30.01 0.10
N ILE A 303 -11.86 -31.08 0.88
CA ILE A 303 -11.10 -31.07 2.15
C ILE A 303 -9.63 -30.73 1.90
N GLN A 304 -8.99 -31.29 0.88
CA GLN A 304 -7.59 -30.97 0.52
C GLN A 304 -7.42 -29.51 0.05
N ILE A 305 -8.37 -28.97 -0.70
CA ILE A 305 -8.35 -27.54 -1.09
C ILE A 305 -8.52 -26.65 0.15
N ALA A 306 -9.48 -26.97 1.03
CA ALA A 306 -9.69 -26.25 2.28
C ALA A 306 -8.45 -26.31 3.20
N GLN A 307 -7.76 -27.45 3.27
CA GLN A 307 -6.48 -27.56 3.98
C GLN A 307 -5.38 -26.72 3.32
N LYS A 308 -5.21 -26.78 1.99
CA LYS A 308 -4.26 -25.91 1.27
C LYS A 308 -4.55 -24.43 1.51
N ILE A 309 -5.82 -23.99 1.54
CA ILE A 309 -6.20 -22.60 1.85
C ILE A 309 -5.81 -22.22 3.28
N ARG A 310 -6.08 -23.08 4.28
CA ARG A 310 -5.68 -22.88 5.69
C ARG A 310 -4.16 -22.73 5.83
N GLU A 311 -3.40 -23.61 5.20
CA GLU A 311 -1.93 -23.66 5.25
C GLU A 311 -1.24 -22.63 4.33
N HIS A 312 -1.99 -21.94 3.46
CA HIS A 312 -1.42 -21.05 2.45
C HIS A 312 -0.71 -19.84 3.06
N PRO A 313 0.57 -19.58 2.74
CA PRO A 313 1.31 -18.44 3.27
C PRO A 313 0.84 -17.12 2.66
N ILE A 314 0.97 -16.01 3.40
CA ILE A 314 0.59 -14.69 2.90
C ILE A 314 1.59 -14.21 1.85
N ILE A 315 1.17 -14.28 0.58
CA ILE A 315 1.87 -13.77 -0.59
C ILE A 315 1.52 -12.30 -0.84
N GLU A 316 0.23 -11.94 -0.81
CA GLU A 316 -0.23 -10.56 -1.04
C GLU A 316 0.14 -9.65 0.14
N ARG A 317 1.26 -8.93 0.03
CA ARG A 317 1.84 -8.12 1.11
C ARG A 317 1.64 -6.63 0.86
N ARG A 318 1.86 -6.18 -0.38
CA ARG A 318 1.74 -4.80 -0.87
C ARG A 318 0.50 -4.63 -1.76
N ALA A 319 0.19 -3.38 -2.11
CA ALA A 319 -0.66 -3.11 -3.26
C ALA A 319 0.02 -3.65 -4.55
N GLY A 320 -0.77 -4.25 -5.45
CA GLY A 320 -0.28 -4.83 -6.71
C GLY A 320 0.19 -6.29 -6.64
N ASP A 321 0.50 -6.83 -5.45
CA ASP A 321 0.79 -8.27 -5.31
C ASP A 321 -0.46 -9.11 -5.65
N ALA A 322 -0.30 -10.15 -6.47
CA ALA A 322 -1.41 -10.98 -6.95
C ALA A 322 -1.16 -12.48 -6.70
N ASP A 323 -1.97 -13.09 -5.82
CA ASP A 323 -1.86 -14.51 -5.49
C ASP A 323 -2.70 -15.38 -6.44
N ASN A 324 -2.06 -15.76 -7.54
CA ASN A 324 -2.67 -16.62 -8.57
C ASN A 324 -3.04 -18.02 -8.04
N VAL A 325 -2.36 -18.52 -6.98
CA VAL A 325 -2.60 -19.84 -6.39
C VAL A 325 -3.82 -19.79 -5.49
N LEU A 326 -3.87 -18.86 -4.53
CA LEU A 326 -5.00 -18.70 -3.60
C LEU A 326 -6.29 -18.34 -4.35
N ARG A 327 -6.22 -17.41 -5.32
CA ARG A 327 -7.35 -17.08 -6.21
C ARG A 327 -7.84 -18.32 -6.97
N GLY A 328 -6.91 -19.17 -7.41
CA GLY A 328 -7.20 -20.45 -8.05
C GLY A 328 -7.92 -21.44 -7.13
N LEU A 329 -7.40 -21.65 -5.92
CA LEU A 329 -7.99 -22.54 -4.91
C LEU A 329 -9.40 -22.09 -4.48
N LEU A 330 -9.62 -20.79 -4.30
CA LEU A 330 -10.93 -20.22 -3.97
C LEU A 330 -11.96 -20.44 -5.09
N ASN A 331 -11.58 -20.17 -6.34
CA ASN A 331 -12.46 -20.39 -7.50
C ASN A 331 -12.71 -21.88 -7.77
N LEU A 332 -11.71 -22.75 -7.56
CA LEU A 332 -11.86 -24.20 -7.68
C LEU A 332 -12.78 -24.77 -6.58
N SER A 333 -12.67 -24.26 -5.35
CA SER A 333 -13.61 -24.58 -4.27
C SER A 333 -15.05 -24.26 -4.68
N LYS A 334 -15.28 -23.06 -5.24
CA LYS A 334 -16.60 -22.61 -5.70
C LYS A 334 -17.18 -23.52 -6.81
N ALA A 335 -16.33 -24.11 -7.64
CA ALA A 335 -16.73 -24.98 -8.74
C ALA A 335 -16.97 -26.45 -8.32
N LEU A 336 -16.32 -26.94 -7.26
CA LEU A 336 -16.40 -28.34 -6.82
C LEU A 336 -17.38 -28.60 -5.66
N ILE A 337 -17.79 -27.58 -4.91
CA ILE A 337 -18.64 -27.75 -3.73
C ILE A 337 -20.09 -28.02 -4.13
N SER A 338 -20.55 -29.25 -3.85
CA SER A 338 -21.96 -29.64 -3.87
C SER A 338 -22.64 -29.35 -2.52
N GLN A 339 -23.98 -29.40 -2.49
CA GLN A 339 -24.75 -29.29 -1.23
C GLN A 339 -24.44 -30.46 -0.26
N ASP A 340 -24.31 -31.67 -0.78
CA ASP A 340 -24.04 -32.86 0.03
C ASP A 340 -22.63 -32.84 0.66
N ASP A 341 -21.66 -32.21 0.01
CA ASP A 341 -20.30 -32.04 0.56
C ASP A 341 -20.28 -31.09 1.76
N LEU A 342 -21.13 -30.05 1.77
CA LEU A 342 -21.24 -29.10 2.88
C LEU A 342 -21.78 -29.77 4.15
N ALA A 343 -22.77 -30.66 4.02
CA ALA A 343 -23.27 -31.46 5.14
C ALA A 343 -22.17 -32.40 5.69
N LYS A 344 -21.51 -33.17 4.82
CA LYS A 344 -20.47 -34.15 5.20
C LYS A 344 -19.25 -33.51 5.86
N MET A 345 -18.88 -32.28 5.47
CA MET A 345 -17.79 -31.54 6.12
C MET A 345 -18.14 -31.05 7.54
N ARG A 346 -19.41 -31.11 7.97
CA ARG A 346 -19.85 -30.71 9.33
C ARG A 346 -19.93 -31.88 10.31
N ASP A 347 -20.14 -33.11 9.84
CA ASP A 347 -20.22 -34.31 10.69
C ASP A 347 -18.85 -34.83 11.17
N ASN A 348 -17.78 -34.53 10.43
CA ASN A 348 -16.43 -34.97 10.80
C ASN A 348 -15.80 -34.07 11.88
N SER A 349 -16.05 -34.47 13.14
CA SER A 349 -15.45 -34.00 14.40
C SER A 349 -16.06 -32.77 15.07
N THR A 350 -16.39 -32.98 16.35
CA THR A 350 -16.84 -31.96 17.30
C THR A 350 -15.66 -31.13 17.83
N GLN A 351 -15.53 -29.86 17.42
CA GLN A 351 -15.25 -28.71 18.30
C GLN A 351 -15.06 -27.37 17.55
N LYS A 352 -15.81 -26.33 17.97
CA LYS A 352 -15.72 -24.89 17.61
C LYS A 352 -16.01 -24.50 16.15
N SER A 353 -16.78 -23.40 15.99
CA SER A 353 -17.02 -22.71 14.70
C SER A 353 -15.76 -22.09 14.09
N GLU A 354 -14.74 -21.79 14.91
CA GLU A 354 -13.40 -21.32 14.49
C GLU A 354 -12.68 -22.23 13.47
N SER A 355 -13.21 -23.41 13.15
CA SER A 355 -12.66 -24.35 12.17
C SER A 355 -13.41 -24.39 10.82
N SER A 356 -14.55 -23.68 10.68
CA SER A 356 -15.38 -23.74 9.46
C SER A 356 -14.69 -23.11 8.24
N LEU A 357 -15.07 -23.52 7.03
CA LEU A 357 -14.54 -22.91 5.80
C LEU A 357 -15.04 -21.46 5.63
N ILE A 358 -16.22 -21.14 6.20
CA ILE A 358 -16.76 -19.79 6.26
C ILE A 358 -15.88 -18.92 7.17
N TYR A 359 -15.51 -19.42 8.35
CA TYR A 359 -14.59 -18.73 9.26
C TYR A 359 -13.21 -18.53 8.63
N GLU A 360 -12.62 -19.55 8.00
CA GLU A 360 -11.32 -19.42 7.31
C GLU A 360 -11.37 -18.36 6.20
N VAL A 361 -12.38 -18.39 5.32
CA VAL A 361 -12.48 -17.47 4.18
C VAL A 361 -12.89 -16.07 4.59
N PHE A 362 -13.74 -15.92 5.62
CA PHE A 362 -14.16 -14.60 6.11
C PHE A 362 -13.12 -13.97 7.04
N GLN A 363 -12.65 -14.68 8.06
CA GLN A 363 -11.69 -14.16 9.02
C GLN A 363 -10.29 -14.16 8.40
N HIS A 364 -9.65 -15.34 8.28
CA HIS A 364 -8.23 -15.45 7.92
C HIS A 364 -7.90 -15.02 6.48
N CYS A 365 -8.81 -15.17 5.52
CA CYS A 365 -8.59 -14.68 4.16
C CYS A 365 -9.03 -13.22 3.94
N LEU A 366 -10.08 -12.70 4.59
CA LEU A 366 -10.67 -11.39 4.24
C LEU A 366 -10.57 -10.29 5.31
N PHE A 367 -10.66 -10.60 6.61
CA PHE A 367 -10.85 -9.57 7.66
C PHE A 367 -9.93 -9.68 8.88
N ASP A 368 -8.96 -10.59 8.88
CA ASP A 368 -7.96 -10.68 9.94
C ASP A 368 -7.16 -9.37 10.07
N LEU A 369 -7.07 -8.87 11.30
CA LEU A 369 -6.37 -7.64 11.62
C LEU A 369 -5.17 -8.01 12.51
N PRO A 370 -3.94 -7.80 12.05
CA PRO A 370 -2.77 -8.32 12.74
C PRO A 370 -2.60 -7.64 14.09
N SER A 371 -2.08 -8.36 15.09
CA SER A 371 -2.07 -7.91 16.50
C SER A 371 -0.65 -7.65 17.01
N SER A 372 -0.47 -6.58 17.79
CA SER A 372 0.80 -6.31 18.49
C SER A 372 1.00 -7.15 19.75
N LYS A 373 0.04 -8.02 20.10
CA LYS A 373 0.01 -8.81 21.35
C LYS A 373 -0.17 -10.32 21.14
N ALA A 374 -0.40 -10.76 19.90
CA ALA A 374 -0.58 -12.16 19.51
C ALA A 374 -0.14 -12.32 18.04
N ASP A 375 0.34 -13.50 17.65
CA ASP A 375 0.82 -13.80 16.28
C ASP A 375 -0.32 -13.97 15.25
N ILE A 376 -1.34 -13.09 15.32
CA ILE A 376 -2.38 -12.94 14.31
C ILE A 376 -1.73 -12.30 13.09
N GLN A 377 -1.76 -13.03 11.97
CA GLN A 377 -1.16 -12.59 10.71
C GLN A 377 -2.15 -11.68 9.95
N PRO A 378 -1.70 -10.81 9.03
CA PRO A 378 -2.62 -10.06 8.15
C PRO A 378 -3.37 -11.01 7.21
N PRO A 379 -4.49 -10.58 6.59
CA PRO A 379 -5.33 -11.50 5.86
C PRO A 379 -4.73 -11.86 4.50
N LYS A 380 -5.04 -13.07 4.04
CA LYS A 380 -4.43 -13.68 2.85
C LYS A 380 -4.85 -12.99 1.54
N CYS A 381 -6.07 -12.45 1.46
CA CYS A 381 -6.59 -11.74 0.27
C CYS A 381 -6.57 -10.21 0.45
N LYS A 382 -5.61 -9.55 -0.19
CA LYS A 382 -5.53 -8.08 -0.30
C LYS A 382 -5.93 -7.54 -1.67
N SER A 383 -5.58 -8.25 -2.75
CA SER A 383 -5.86 -7.84 -4.13
C SER A 383 -7.37 -7.84 -4.41
N ARG A 384 -7.79 -7.07 -5.42
CA ARG A 384 -9.21 -6.99 -5.78
C ARG A 384 -9.72 -8.35 -6.26
N GLU A 385 -8.87 -9.08 -6.98
CA GLU A 385 -9.16 -10.36 -7.60
C GLU A 385 -9.24 -11.49 -6.57
N SER A 386 -8.34 -11.54 -5.58
CA SER A 386 -8.38 -12.53 -4.50
C SER A 386 -9.58 -12.32 -3.58
N ARG A 387 -9.89 -11.06 -3.24
CA ARG A 387 -11.07 -10.72 -2.42
C ARG A 387 -12.38 -11.03 -3.15
N LYS A 388 -12.48 -10.78 -4.46
CA LYS A 388 -13.64 -11.19 -5.27
C LYS A 388 -13.82 -12.70 -5.35
N ALA A 389 -12.74 -13.48 -5.43
CA ALA A 389 -12.82 -14.94 -5.39
C ALA A 389 -13.34 -15.43 -4.02
N ALA A 390 -12.86 -14.83 -2.92
CA ALA A 390 -13.33 -15.14 -1.57
C ALA A 390 -14.81 -14.79 -1.34
N PHE A 391 -15.25 -13.58 -1.72
CA PHE A 391 -16.69 -13.21 -1.70
C PHE A 391 -17.54 -14.15 -2.56
N SER A 392 -17.06 -14.50 -3.76
CA SER A 392 -17.74 -15.42 -4.68
C SER A 392 -17.87 -16.84 -4.12
N LEU A 393 -16.92 -17.28 -3.29
CA LEU A 393 -16.98 -18.56 -2.59
C LEU A 393 -17.97 -18.47 -1.42
N LEU A 394 -17.89 -17.43 -0.57
CA LEU A 394 -18.83 -17.24 0.55
C LEU A 394 -20.29 -17.20 0.09
N LEU A 395 -20.60 -16.50 -1.01
CA LEU A 395 -21.96 -16.50 -1.61
C LEU A 395 -22.40 -17.89 -2.07
N LYS A 396 -21.48 -18.80 -2.44
CA LYS A 396 -21.80 -20.18 -2.81
C LYS A 396 -21.88 -21.13 -1.59
N LEU A 397 -21.28 -20.77 -0.45
CA LEU A 397 -21.38 -21.54 0.79
C LEU A 397 -22.72 -21.30 1.53
N ILE A 398 -23.32 -20.12 1.39
CA ILE A 398 -24.64 -19.78 1.98
C ILE A 398 -25.82 -20.16 1.08
N ASP A 399 -25.57 -20.43 -0.20
CA ASP A 399 -26.55 -20.84 -1.20
C ASP A 399 -27.36 -22.05 -0.70
N ASN A 400 -28.65 -21.86 -0.43
CA ASN A 400 -29.58 -22.84 0.15
C ASN A 400 -29.20 -23.40 1.55
N SER A 401 -28.28 -22.78 2.30
CA SER A 401 -27.92 -23.22 3.67
C SER A 401 -28.15 -22.11 4.72
N PRO A 402 -29.22 -22.20 5.55
CA PRO A 402 -29.55 -21.17 6.53
C PRO A 402 -28.56 -21.11 7.69
N GLU A 403 -27.92 -22.22 8.09
CA GLU A 403 -26.92 -22.18 9.17
C GLU A 403 -25.62 -21.52 8.72
N ASN A 404 -25.19 -21.77 7.48
CA ASN A 404 -24.04 -21.12 6.87
C ASN A 404 -24.28 -19.60 6.71
N LEU A 405 -25.51 -19.22 6.32
CA LEU A 405 -25.94 -17.82 6.29
C LEU A 405 -25.94 -17.18 7.69
N HIS A 406 -26.36 -17.91 8.73
CA HIS A 406 -26.35 -17.44 10.12
C HIS A 406 -24.93 -17.25 10.66
N GLU A 407 -24.02 -18.19 10.40
CA GLU A 407 -22.60 -18.07 10.75
C GLU A 407 -21.96 -16.86 10.06
N LEU A 408 -22.11 -16.73 8.74
CA LEU A 408 -21.57 -15.60 7.99
C LEU A 408 -22.14 -14.25 8.46
N THR A 409 -23.47 -14.18 8.68
CA THR A 409 -24.14 -12.95 9.15
C THR A 409 -23.63 -12.54 10.53
N THR A 410 -23.45 -13.51 11.44
CA THR A 410 -22.90 -13.30 12.79
C THR A 410 -21.46 -12.80 12.74
N LEU A 411 -20.62 -13.31 11.82
CA LEU A 411 -19.25 -12.86 11.60
C LEU A 411 -19.16 -11.46 10.96
N MET A 412 -20.13 -11.09 10.11
CA MET A 412 -20.16 -9.79 9.43
C MET A 412 -20.55 -8.62 10.34
N VAL A 413 -21.54 -8.80 11.23
CA VAL A 413 -22.05 -7.73 12.12
C VAL A 413 -20.94 -6.98 12.90
N PRO A 414 -19.93 -7.64 13.51
CA PRO A 414 -18.81 -6.98 14.18
C PRO A 414 -18.07 -5.90 13.38
N ASN A 415 -17.98 -6.04 12.05
CA ASN A 415 -17.30 -5.07 11.18
C ASN A 415 -18.05 -3.74 11.02
N HIS A 416 -19.31 -3.66 11.49
CA HIS A 416 -20.20 -2.50 11.31
C HIS A 416 -20.47 -1.69 12.59
N PHE A 417 -19.79 -1.98 13.71
CA PHE A 417 -19.86 -1.18 14.95
C PHE A 417 -18.90 0.02 14.92
N VAL A 418 -19.14 1.00 14.04
CA VAL A 418 -18.26 2.16 13.89
C VAL A 418 -18.34 3.08 15.14
N SER A 419 -19.51 3.15 15.79
CA SER A 419 -19.73 3.99 16.98
C SER A 419 -18.96 3.57 18.25
N GLN A 420 -18.35 2.37 18.30
CA GLN A 420 -17.63 1.87 19.48
C GLN A 420 -16.12 1.70 19.27
N ASN A 421 -15.66 1.65 18.02
CA ASN A 421 -14.27 1.28 17.68
C ASN A 421 -13.29 2.46 17.62
N VAL A 422 -13.75 3.72 17.65
CA VAL A 422 -12.88 4.90 17.57
C VAL A 422 -12.97 5.72 18.86
N GLY A 423 -11.87 5.78 19.62
CA GLY A 423 -11.77 6.55 20.88
C GLY A 423 -11.86 8.08 20.74
N LYS A 424 -12.08 8.57 19.52
CA LYS A 424 -12.41 9.96 19.18
C LYS A 424 -13.81 9.92 18.56
N LYS A 425 -14.78 10.67 19.10
CA LYS A 425 -16.02 10.93 18.35
C LYS A 425 -15.63 11.54 16.99
N PRO A 426 -16.15 11.05 15.85
CA PRO A 426 -15.94 11.70 14.56
C PRO A 426 -16.36 13.17 14.65
N LYS A 427 -15.48 14.09 14.20
CA LYS A 427 -15.82 15.54 14.15
C LYS A 427 -16.95 15.82 13.14
N ASP A 428 -17.06 14.97 12.13
CA ASP A 428 -18.09 14.95 11.11
C ASP A 428 -18.66 13.54 10.97
N TRP A 429 -19.94 13.41 10.58
CA TRP A 429 -20.55 12.11 10.23
C TRP A 429 -19.98 11.53 8.90
N GLU A 430 -19.30 12.34 8.11
CA GLU A 430 -18.77 12.02 6.78
C GLU A 430 -17.25 11.71 6.81
N PHE A 431 -16.84 10.46 7.06
CA PHE A 431 -15.46 10.04 6.79
C PHE A 431 -15.30 8.54 6.54
N LEU A 432 -15.14 8.15 5.26
CA LEU A 432 -14.52 6.91 4.81
C LEU A 432 -13.81 7.22 3.47
N SER A 433 -12.50 7.44 3.50
CA SER A 433 -11.67 7.70 2.30
C SER A 433 -11.03 6.41 1.82
N MET A 434 -11.34 5.98 0.58
CA MET A 434 -10.74 4.79 -0.03
C MET A 434 -9.31 5.02 -0.56
N ASN A 435 -8.92 6.29 -0.78
CA ASN A 435 -7.78 6.64 -1.65
C ASN A 435 -6.45 6.84 -0.89
N GLU A 436 -6.39 6.46 0.39
CA GLU A 436 -5.24 6.71 1.28
C GLU A 436 -4.39 5.45 1.52
N GLU A 437 -4.12 4.66 0.49
CA GLU A 437 -3.17 3.52 0.56
C GLU A 437 -1.71 3.94 0.30
N LYS A 438 -0.79 3.28 1.01
CA LYS A 438 0.66 3.31 0.81
C LYS A 438 1.04 3.14 -0.67
N SER A 439 2.08 3.82 -1.12
CA SER A 439 2.56 3.69 -2.50
C SER A 439 2.97 2.24 -2.82
N GLU A 440 2.77 1.79 -4.07
CA GLU A 440 3.20 0.48 -4.59
C GLU A 440 4.71 0.23 -4.36
N SER A 441 5.50 1.32 -4.35
CA SER A 441 6.92 1.33 -3.95
C SER A 441 7.19 0.74 -2.56
N GLY A 442 6.19 0.73 -1.66
CA GLY A 442 6.30 0.34 -0.27
C GLY A 442 6.64 1.49 0.68
N TYR A 443 6.57 2.74 0.22
CA TYR A 443 6.89 3.95 1.00
C TYR A 443 5.67 4.82 1.33
N VAL A 444 5.78 5.60 2.40
CA VAL A 444 4.75 6.50 2.94
C VAL A 444 5.15 7.96 2.65
N GLY A 445 4.19 8.79 2.24
CA GLY A 445 4.37 10.23 2.07
C GLY A 445 4.18 11.06 3.35
N LEU A 446 4.19 12.39 3.21
CA LEU A 446 3.92 13.34 4.28
C LEU A 446 2.88 14.37 3.81
N LYS A 447 1.79 14.52 4.56
CA LYS A 447 0.75 15.50 4.24
C LYS A 447 1.32 16.91 4.24
N ASN A 448 0.99 17.70 3.22
CA ASN A 448 1.23 19.14 3.27
C ASN A 448 0.06 19.83 3.96
N LEU A 449 0.37 20.58 5.03
CA LEU A 449 -0.60 21.37 5.80
C LEU A 449 -0.78 22.79 5.24
N GLY A 450 -0.07 23.13 4.16
CA GLY A 450 -0.19 24.40 3.43
C GLY A 450 1.11 24.71 2.68
N CYS A 451 2.16 25.03 3.43
CA CYS A 451 3.45 25.50 2.94
C CYS A 451 4.66 24.72 3.48
N ILE A 452 4.44 23.54 4.08
CA ILE A 452 5.47 22.79 4.85
C ILE A 452 6.29 21.78 4.03
N CYS A 453 6.21 21.81 2.70
CA CYS A 453 6.91 20.86 1.82
C CYS A 453 8.44 20.87 2.00
N TYR A 454 9.02 21.97 2.49
CA TYR A 454 10.43 22.04 2.90
C TYR A 454 10.77 21.06 4.04
N MET A 455 9.87 20.89 5.02
CA MET A 455 10.01 19.88 6.07
C MET A 455 9.85 18.48 5.48
N ASN A 456 8.82 18.29 4.66
CA ASN A 456 8.48 16.98 4.10
C ASN A 456 9.61 16.41 3.23
N ALA A 457 10.20 17.22 2.36
CA ALA A 457 11.33 16.82 1.52
C ALA A 457 12.54 16.38 2.36
N PHE A 458 12.88 17.11 3.44
CA PHE A 458 14.04 16.80 4.28
C PHE A 458 13.80 15.62 5.24
N PHE A 459 12.59 15.48 5.80
CA PHE A 459 12.23 14.32 6.62
C PHE A 459 12.34 13.01 5.84
N GLN A 460 11.98 13.00 4.56
CA GLN A 460 12.18 11.82 3.70
C GLN A 460 13.67 11.53 3.45
N GLN A 461 14.52 12.54 3.29
CA GLN A 461 15.98 12.36 3.21
C GLN A 461 16.54 11.69 4.48
N ILE A 462 16.17 12.17 5.69
CA ILE A 462 16.61 11.54 6.95
C ILE A 462 16.01 10.14 7.11
N TYR A 463 14.72 9.95 6.82
CA TYR A 463 14.08 8.64 6.89
C TYR A 463 14.79 7.62 6.01
N MET A 464 15.29 8.03 4.85
CA MET A 464 16.02 7.16 3.91
C MET A 464 17.53 6.99 4.24
N MET A 465 18.03 7.53 5.36
CA MET A 465 19.36 7.23 5.91
C MET A 465 19.25 6.15 7.00
N PRO A 466 19.55 4.86 6.74
CA PRO A 466 19.20 3.78 7.66
C PRO A 466 19.85 3.90 9.05
N THR A 467 21.12 4.31 9.11
CA THR A 467 21.86 4.51 10.37
C THR A 467 21.30 5.67 11.19
N LEU A 468 21.05 6.82 10.56
CA LEU A 468 20.51 7.99 11.26
C LEU A 468 19.07 7.75 11.74
N ARG A 469 18.23 7.12 10.92
CA ARG A 469 16.89 6.66 11.31
C ARG A 469 16.96 5.67 12.48
N HIS A 470 17.90 4.70 12.44
CA HIS A 470 18.11 3.75 13.52
C HIS A 470 18.45 4.44 14.84
N ASP A 471 19.42 5.35 14.79
CA ASP A 471 19.94 5.99 15.99
C ASP A 471 18.91 6.94 16.60
N ILE A 472 18.22 7.78 15.79
CA ILE A 472 17.16 8.68 16.27
C ILE A 472 16.00 7.88 16.93
N LEU A 473 15.55 6.79 16.32
CA LEU A 473 14.48 5.94 16.89
C LEU A 473 14.92 5.16 18.13
N SER A 474 16.23 4.98 18.34
CA SER A 474 16.79 4.30 19.52
C SER A 474 16.94 5.20 20.75
N ILE A 475 16.81 6.52 20.60
CA ILE A 475 16.93 7.47 21.73
C ILE A 475 15.71 7.38 22.64
N PRO A 476 15.86 7.22 23.96
CA PRO A 476 14.75 7.36 24.90
C PRO A 476 14.38 8.85 25.05
N ASP A 477 13.17 9.22 24.63
CA ASP A 477 12.60 10.52 25.00
C ASP A 477 12.04 10.44 26.44
N GLU A 478 12.67 11.15 27.38
CA GLU A 478 12.29 11.15 28.80
C GLU A 478 11.25 12.21 29.17
N SER A 479 10.77 13.01 28.21
CA SER A 479 9.83 14.11 28.48
C SER A 479 8.49 13.64 29.05
N GLU A 480 7.90 14.38 29.99
CA GLU A 480 6.55 14.06 30.48
C GLU A 480 5.47 14.43 29.43
N ASP A 481 5.61 15.60 28.80
CA ASP A 481 4.68 16.06 27.76
C ASP A 481 5.14 15.70 26.34
N LYS A 482 4.77 14.50 25.92
CA LYS A 482 4.98 14.00 24.55
C LYS A 482 4.36 14.87 23.45
N LYS A 483 3.41 15.76 23.75
CA LYS A 483 2.80 16.66 22.73
C LYS A 483 3.66 17.87 22.43
N ASN A 484 4.53 18.28 23.35
CA ASN A 484 5.43 19.41 23.18
C ASN A 484 6.90 18.99 22.96
N SER A 485 7.27 17.71 23.13
CA SER A 485 8.61 17.23 22.74
C SER A 485 8.75 17.09 21.21
N VAL A 486 9.62 17.93 20.65
CA VAL A 486 10.07 17.86 19.25
C VAL A 486 10.71 16.51 18.93
N LEU A 487 11.48 15.92 19.86
CA LEU A 487 12.12 14.62 19.67
C LEU A 487 11.07 13.51 19.55
N TYR A 488 10.10 13.44 20.46
CA TYR A 488 9.04 12.45 20.40
C TYR A 488 8.20 12.58 19.11
N GLN A 489 7.84 13.80 18.70
CA GLN A 489 7.08 14.02 17.47
C GLN A 489 7.89 13.69 16.21
N PHE A 490 9.20 13.95 16.20
CA PHE A 490 10.06 13.54 15.09
C PHE A 490 10.24 12.01 15.02
N GLN A 491 10.41 11.35 16.16
CA GLN A 491 10.38 9.89 16.26
C GLN A 491 9.02 9.31 15.82
N TYR A 492 7.91 10.00 16.09
CA TYR A 492 6.59 9.58 15.62
C TYR A 492 6.51 9.60 14.10
N VAL A 493 6.94 10.70 13.45
CA VAL A 493 7.01 10.80 11.99
C VAL A 493 7.90 9.69 11.40
N LEU A 494 9.13 9.52 11.89
CA LEU A 494 10.05 8.50 11.38
C LEU A 494 9.55 7.06 11.60
N GLY A 495 8.86 6.80 12.72
CA GLY A 495 8.24 5.51 13.01
C GLY A 495 7.02 5.23 12.12
N PHE A 496 6.19 6.25 11.88
CA PHE A 496 5.01 6.15 11.02
C PHE A 496 5.43 5.89 9.57
N LEU A 497 6.47 6.56 9.08
CA LEU A 497 7.04 6.31 7.75
C LEU A 497 7.54 4.86 7.58
N GLN A 498 7.97 4.19 8.65
CA GLN A 498 8.41 2.79 8.62
C GLN A 498 7.25 1.78 8.72
N GLU A 499 6.27 2.01 9.59
CA GLU A 499 5.27 1.00 10.00
C GLU A 499 3.85 1.25 9.47
N SER A 500 3.52 2.45 9.00
CA SER A 500 2.16 2.76 8.54
C SER A 500 1.84 2.10 7.20
N GLU A 501 0.58 1.69 7.02
CA GLU A 501 0.04 1.18 5.76
C GLU A 501 -0.87 2.21 5.05
N LYS A 502 -0.99 3.41 5.63
CA LYS A 502 -1.63 4.58 5.01
C LYS A 502 -0.71 5.21 3.95
N GLN A 503 -1.30 6.00 3.05
CA GLN A 503 -0.58 6.75 2.02
C GLN A 503 0.45 7.72 2.61
N TYR A 504 0.09 8.46 3.66
CA TYR A 504 0.90 9.55 4.20
C TYR A 504 0.80 9.65 5.73
N CYS A 505 1.82 10.24 6.37
CA CYS A 505 1.75 10.72 7.75
C CYS A 505 1.21 12.15 7.80
N ASP A 506 0.41 12.49 8.81
CA ASP A 506 0.02 13.87 9.11
C ASP A 506 1.01 14.48 10.14
N PRO A 507 1.76 15.55 9.80
CA PRO A 507 2.77 16.13 10.69
C PRO A 507 2.22 17.23 11.62
N GLU A 508 0.90 17.44 11.74
CA GLU A 508 0.30 18.52 12.53
C GLU A 508 0.86 18.60 13.97
N ALA A 509 1.01 17.45 14.63
CA ALA A 509 1.55 17.37 15.98
C ALA A 509 3.05 17.74 16.06
N PHE A 510 3.84 17.46 15.02
CA PHE A 510 5.21 17.96 14.92
C PHE A 510 5.23 19.47 14.78
N CYS A 511 4.47 20.04 13.84
CA CYS A 511 4.38 21.50 13.63
C CYS A 511 3.92 22.24 14.89
N HIS A 512 3.05 21.64 15.70
CA HIS A 512 2.64 22.16 17.00
C HIS A 512 3.79 22.17 18.03
N SER A 513 4.61 21.11 18.08
CA SER A 513 5.79 21.04 18.97
C SER A 513 6.95 21.93 18.52
N PHE A 514 7.11 22.13 17.21
CA PHE A 514 8.20 22.89 16.61
C PHE A 514 7.90 24.39 16.64
N LYS A 515 8.16 24.99 17.81
CA LYS A 515 7.86 26.41 18.09
C LYS A 515 8.96 27.35 17.61
N ASP A 516 8.63 28.58 17.22
CA ASP A 516 9.61 29.62 16.87
C ASP A 516 10.36 30.16 18.11
N SER A 517 11.18 31.20 17.91
CA SER A 517 11.92 31.88 18.98
C SER A 517 11.06 32.67 19.97
N GLU A 518 9.79 32.94 19.63
CA GLU A 518 8.80 33.59 20.49
C GLU A 518 7.97 32.56 21.27
N GLY A 519 8.05 31.28 20.90
CA GLY A 519 7.32 30.16 21.50
C GLY A 519 6.01 29.80 20.77
N ASN A 520 5.71 30.43 19.63
CA ASN A 520 4.52 30.11 18.84
C ASN A 520 4.74 28.83 18.01
N PRO A 521 3.73 27.96 17.83
CA PRO A 521 3.77 26.84 16.88
C PRO A 521 4.16 27.23 15.45
N THR A 522 4.69 26.28 14.67
CA THR A 522 5.00 26.50 13.24
C THR A 522 3.75 26.97 12.49
N ASN A 523 3.83 28.16 11.89
CA ASN A 523 2.77 28.67 11.02
C ASN A 523 2.80 27.94 9.66
N VAL A 524 1.97 26.89 9.53
CA VAL A 524 1.91 26.02 8.35
C VAL A 524 1.51 26.72 7.05
N SER A 525 1.06 27.98 7.11
CA SER A 525 0.73 28.83 5.94
C SER A 525 1.94 29.64 5.41
N VAL A 526 3.09 29.59 6.08
CA VAL A 526 4.30 30.33 5.71
C VAL A 526 5.36 29.37 5.16
N GLN A 527 5.95 29.72 4.02
CA GLN A 527 7.11 28.99 3.47
C GLN A 527 8.39 29.44 4.17
N MET A 528 9.25 28.48 4.52
CA MET A 528 10.60 28.70 5.03
C MET A 528 11.63 28.23 4.01
N ASP A 529 12.86 28.73 4.11
CA ASP A 529 13.98 28.23 3.34
C ASP A 529 14.40 26.83 3.85
N ALA A 530 14.59 25.84 2.97
CA ALA A 530 14.83 24.48 3.43
C ALA A 530 16.16 24.34 4.19
N HIS A 531 17.19 25.12 3.84
CA HIS A 531 18.46 25.16 4.57
C HIS A 531 18.32 25.79 5.97
N GLU A 532 17.48 26.81 6.11
CA GLU A 532 17.14 27.44 7.39
C GLU A 532 16.44 26.44 8.32
N PHE A 533 15.43 25.73 7.81
CA PHE A 533 14.74 24.68 8.57
C PHE A 533 15.70 23.57 9.05
N VAL A 534 16.59 23.09 8.18
CA VAL A 534 17.59 22.05 8.53
C VAL A 534 18.49 22.51 9.68
N SER A 535 18.96 23.75 9.61
CA SER A 535 19.81 24.35 10.65
C SER A 535 19.07 24.40 12.00
N VAL A 536 17.87 24.99 11.99
CA VAL A 536 17.02 25.17 13.18
C VAL A 536 16.53 23.82 13.76
N LEU A 537 16.37 22.78 12.93
CA LEU A 537 16.06 21.42 13.38
C LEU A 537 17.26 20.75 14.06
N PHE A 538 18.45 20.86 13.46
CA PHE A 538 19.67 20.26 14.00
C PHE A 538 20.08 20.91 15.33
N ASP A 539 20.05 22.24 15.42
CA ASP A 539 20.34 22.97 16.68
C ASP A 539 19.42 22.53 17.83
N ARG A 540 18.14 22.27 17.56
CA ARG A 540 17.19 21.75 18.56
C ARG A 540 17.50 20.33 18.98
N ILE A 541 17.81 19.45 18.03
CA ILE A 541 18.14 18.06 18.32
C ILE A 541 19.43 18.00 19.14
N ASP A 542 20.49 18.69 18.72
CA ASP A 542 21.75 18.74 19.47
C ASP A 542 21.57 19.42 20.85
N THR A 543 20.67 20.41 20.99
CA THR A 543 20.30 20.99 22.29
C THR A 543 19.58 19.99 23.20
N VAL A 544 18.60 19.25 22.70
CA VAL A 544 17.86 18.22 23.46
C VAL A 544 18.76 17.05 23.85
N LEU A 545 19.72 16.68 23.00
CA LEU A 545 20.61 15.55 23.22
C LEU A 545 21.91 15.89 23.97
N LYS A 546 22.21 17.18 24.19
CA LYS A 546 23.50 17.70 24.66
C LYS A 546 24.11 16.97 25.86
N ASP A 547 23.32 16.77 26.91
CA ASP A 547 23.76 16.15 28.17
C ASP A 547 23.47 14.62 28.21
N THR A 548 23.08 14.04 27.08
CA THR A 548 22.81 12.61 26.90
C THR A 548 24.00 11.89 26.23
N PRO A 549 24.11 10.55 26.34
CA PRO A 549 25.09 9.79 25.55
C PRO A 549 24.85 9.83 24.03
N PHE A 550 23.74 10.43 23.57
CA PHE A 550 23.37 10.56 22.16
C PHE A 550 23.71 11.94 21.56
N SER A 551 24.37 12.82 22.32
CA SER A 551 24.85 14.18 21.94
C SER A 551 25.72 14.27 20.66
N LYS A 552 26.04 13.14 20.02
CA LYS A 552 26.84 13.07 18.79
C LYS A 552 26.15 12.30 17.65
N VAL A 553 24.87 11.95 17.76
CA VAL A 553 24.17 11.19 16.71
C VAL A 553 24.19 11.92 15.35
N LEU A 554 23.89 13.22 15.32
CA LEU A 554 24.02 14.03 14.10
C LEU A 554 25.49 14.14 13.65
N GLN A 555 26.39 14.45 14.58
CA GLN A 555 27.84 14.58 14.32
C GLN A 555 28.45 13.30 13.70
N ASN A 556 28.03 12.11 14.14
CA ASN A 556 28.57 10.84 13.67
C ASN A 556 28.11 10.48 12.25
N CYS A 557 26.91 10.90 11.83
CA CYS A 557 26.36 10.58 10.51
C CYS A 557 26.67 11.66 9.45
N MET A 558 26.43 12.94 9.78
CA MET A 558 26.51 14.07 8.84
C MET A 558 27.56 15.13 9.24
N GLY A 559 28.09 15.09 10.45
CA GLY A 559 29.06 16.09 10.93
C GLY A 559 30.45 15.89 10.34
N GLY A 560 30.86 16.76 9.42
CA GLY A 560 32.24 16.93 8.97
C GLY A 560 32.95 18.04 9.76
N THR A 561 34.23 18.31 9.47
CA THR A 561 34.90 19.52 9.96
C THR A 561 35.72 20.21 8.88
N VAL A 562 35.68 21.55 8.84
CA VAL A 562 36.53 22.39 8.00
C VAL A 562 37.66 23.00 8.84
N ALA A 563 38.80 23.28 8.21
CA ALA A 563 39.90 24.04 8.75
C ALA A 563 39.97 25.42 8.08
N HIS A 564 39.76 26.48 8.86
CA HIS A 564 40.01 27.86 8.47
C HIS A 564 41.50 28.12 8.64
N GLN A 565 42.20 28.38 7.55
CA GLN A 565 43.65 28.55 7.52
C GLN A 565 44.02 29.98 7.15
N ILE A 566 44.95 30.57 7.91
CA ILE A 566 45.66 31.80 7.54
C ILE A 566 47.12 31.45 7.37
N ILE A 567 47.63 31.55 6.14
CA ILE A 567 49.00 31.19 5.75
C ILE A 567 49.70 32.49 5.38
N CYS A 568 50.67 32.94 6.19
CA CYS A 568 51.45 34.13 5.88
C CYS A 568 52.37 33.86 4.67
N LYS A 569 52.43 34.77 3.70
CA LYS A 569 53.29 34.66 2.51
C LYS A 569 54.74 35.04 2.80
N THR A 570 54.97 35.98 3.73
CA THR A 570 56.29 36.60 3.99
C THR A 570 56.93 36.18 5.32
N CYS A 571 56.32 35.26 6.07
CA CYS A 571 56.90 34.63 7.25
C CYS A 571 56.33 33.21 7.44
N PRO A 572 57.01 32.28 8.13
CA PRO A 572 56.63 30.86 8.18
C PRO A 572 55.41 30.55 9.06
N HIS A 573 54.61 31.56 9.44
CA HIS A 573 53.54 31.40 10.41
C HIS A 573 52.20 31.04 9.75
N ARG A 574 51.71 29.84 10.08
CA ARG A 574 50.35 29.37 9.80
C ARG A 574 49.49 29.48 11.06
N SER A 575 48.25 29.90 10.90
CA SER A 575 47.20 29.78 11.91
C SER A 575 46.08 28.89 11.37
N GLU A 576 45.54 28.00 12.19
CA GLU A 576 44.44 27.10 11.83
C GLU A 576 43.39 27.05 12.93
N ARG A 577 42.10 27.06 12.55
CA ARG A 577 40.96 26.85 13.44
C ARG A 577 39.98 25.89 12.78
N THR A 578 39.65 24.81 13.49
CA THR A 578 38.73 23.77 13.02
C THR A 578 37.31 24.04 13.48
N GLU A 579 36.34 23.96 12.57
CA GLU A 579 34.91 24.15 12.85
C GLU A 579 34.07 22.99 12.32
N LEU A 580 32.92 22.73 12.96
CA LEU A 580 31.97 21.67 12.60
C LEU A 580 31.10 22.14 11.42
N PHE A 581 30.79 21.23 10.49
CA PHE A 581 29.74 21.46 9.48
C PHE A 581 28.82 20.25 9.32
N TYR A 582 27.55 20.51 9.01
CA TYR A 582 26.57 19.49 8.63
C TYR A 582 26.25 19.48 7.12
N TYR A 583 26.62 20.56 6.42
CA TYR A 583 26.52 20.72 4.97
C TYR A 583 27.64 21.67 4.49
N ILE A 584 28.04 21.55 3.22
CA ILE A 584 28.90 22.54 2.56
C ILE A 584 28.03 23.41 1.66
N SER A 585 28.02 24.72 1.87
CA SER A 585 27.30 25.68 1.03
C SER A 585 28.21 26.19 -0.09
N VAL A 586 27.85 25.95 -1.35
CA VAL A 586 28.68 26.31 -2.52
C VAL A 586 27.97 27.22 -3.52
N GLN A 587 28.72 28.13 -4.14
CA GLN A 587 28.18 29.08 -5.12
C GLN A 587 27.84 28.39 -6.45
N VAL A 588 26.67 28.71 -7.00
CA VAL A 588 26.18 28.15 -8.28
C VAL A 588 26.38 29.11 -9.45
N LYS A 589 26.20 30.41 -9.19
CA LYS A 589 26.22 31.46 -10.22
C LYS A 589 27.58 31.50 -10.93
N ASN A 590 27.57 31.53 -12.25
CA ASN A 590 28.77 31.45 -13.10
C ASN A 590 29.63 30.18 -12.90
N LYS A 591 29.09 29.10 -12.32
CA LYS A 591 29.76 27.78 -12.19
C LYS A 591 28.96 26.71 -12.94
N LYS A 592 29.60 25.99 -13.85
CA LYS A 592 28.94 25.00 -14.73
C LYS A 592 28.58 23.70 -14.01
N ASN A 593 29.31 23.39 -12.93
CA ASN A 593 29.20 22.14 -12.20
C ASN A 593 29.72 22.29 -10.76
N ILE A 594 29.31 21.34 -9.90
CA ILE A 594 29.69 21.30 -8.49
C ILE A 594 31.21 21.24 -8.23
N LYS A 595 32.03 20.73 -9.18
CA LYS A 595 33.49 20.67 -8.98
C LYS A 595 34.09 22.07 -9.05
N GLU A 596 33.70 22.88 -10.04
CA GLU A 596 34.07 24.31 -10.13
C GLU A 596 33.58 25.12 -8.91
N SER A 597 32.44 24.74 -8.33
CA SER A 597 31.88 25.34 -7.10
C SER A 597 32.66 24.95 -5.84
N LEU A 598 33.13 23.69 -5.75
CA LEU A 598 33.97 23.20 -4.65
C LEU A 598 35.42 23.71 -4.76
N GLU A 599 35.94 23.91 -5.97
CA GLU A 599 37.23 24.56 -6.20
C GLU A 599 37.20 26.01 -5.72
N ALA A 600 36.16 26.78 -6.08
CA ALA A 600 35.97 28.14 -5.58
C ALA A 600 35.81 28.22 -4.05
N TYR A 601 35.24 27.18 -3.42
CA TYR A 601 35.09 27.11 -1.97
C TYR A 601 36.45 26.99 -1.22
N ILE A 602 37.48 26.44 -1.86
CA ILE A 602 38.83 26.26 -1.26
C ILE A 602 39.88 27.27 -1.75
N GLU A 603 39.59 28.03 -2.80
CA GLU A 603 40.53 28.93 -3.50
C GLU A 603 41.16 29.97 -2.56
N GLY A 604 40.32 30.62 -1.75
CA GLY A 604 40.73 31.48 -0.64
C GLY A 604 41.04 32.94 -1.01
N ASP A 605 40.86 33.83 -0.03
CA ASP A 605 41.11 35.26 -0.15
C ASP A 605 42.61 35.56 0.03
N ILE A 606 43.13 36.52 -0.74
CA ILE A 606 44.42 37.14 -0.44
C ILE A 606 44.20 38.38 0.43
N LEU A 607 44.79 38.38 1.62
CA LEU A 607 44.84 39.50 2.54
C LEU A 607 46.12 40.28 2.31
N GLU A 608 46.04 41.40 1.60
CA GLU A 608 47.18 42.26 1.23
C GLU A 608 46.86 43.76 1.37
N GLY A 609 47.89 44.60 1.32
CA GLY A 609 47.76 46.06 1.46
C GLY A 609 47.15 46.49 2.80
N ASP A 610 46.15 47.37 2.78
CA ASP A 610 45.45 47.80 4.00
C ASP A 610 44.72 46.65 4.72
N ASN A 611 44.33 45.61 3.99
CA ASN A 611 43.69 44.41 4.55
C ASN A 611 44.69 43.31 4.96
N ALA A 612 46.00 43.56 4.86
CA ALA A 612 47.04 42.59 5.22
C ALA A 612 46.94 42.14 6.69
N TYR A 613 47.18 40.83 6.91
CA TYR A 613 46.96 40.16 8.18
C TYR A 613 47.98 40.56 9.25
N LEU A 614 47.51 40.95 10.43
CA LEU A 614 48.38 41.17 11.60
C LEU A 614 48.81 39.82 12.19
N CYS A 615 49.99 39.33 11.80
CA CYS A 615 50.54 38.09 12.30
C CYS A 615 50.93 38.22 13.77
N THR A 616 50.23 37.52 14.66
CA THR A 616 50.42 37.60 16.12
C THR A 616 51.81 37.16 16.58
N LYS A 617 52.40 36.11 15.96
CA LYS A 617 53.78 35.67 16.23
C LYS A 617 54.85 36.69 15.78
N CYS A 618 54.57 37.54 14.76
CA CYS A 618 55.51 38.56 14.27
C CYS A 618 55.24 40.00 14.78
N ASN A 619 54.03 40.24 15.30
CA ASN A 619 53.46 41.56 15.58
C ASN A 619 53.61 42.60 14.43
N LYS A 620 53.36 42.15 13.18
CA LYS A 620 53.41 42.98 11.97
C LYS A 620 52.28 42.60 11.01
N LYS A 621 51.78 43.58 10.23
CA LYS A 621 50.99 43.27 9.03
C LYS A 621 51.88 42.53 8.02
N VAL A 622 51.36 41.44 7.47
CA VAL A 622 51.98 40.60 6.44
C VAL A 622 50.92 40.16 5.45
N ASP A 623 51.30 40.01 4.18
CA ASP A 623 50.40 39.44 3.20
C ASP A 623 50.14 37.97 3.53
N ALA A 624 48.89 37.54 3.47
CA ALA A 624 48.49 36.19 3.85
C ALA A 624 47.40 35.63 2.92
N MET A 625 47.36 34.32 2.74
CA MET A 625 46.22 33.62 2.16
C MET A 625 45.29 33.15 3.28
N LYS A 626 44.01 33.51 3.20
CA LYS A 626 42.95 33.09 4.12
C LYS A 626 42.00 32.17 3.37
N ARG A 627 42.00 30.87 3.68
CA ARG A 627 41.15 29.88 3.01
C ARG A 627 40.39 28.98 3.97
N ILE A 628 39.46 28.22 3.43
CA ILE A 628 38.77 27.11 4.09
C ILE A 628 39.13 25.83 3.34
N CYS A 629 39.33 24.72 4.05
CA CYS A 629 39.53 23.41 3.45
C CYS A 629 38.87 22.32 4.31
N VAL A 630 38.56 21.16 3.73
CA VAL A 630 37.92 20.07 4.48
C VAL A 630 38.97 19.33 5.31
N ALA A 631 38.79 19.26 6.62
CA ALA A 631 39.70 18.58 7.56
C ALA A 631 39.18 17.19 7.99
N ARG A 632 37.87 16.94 7.92
CA ARG A 632 37.27 15.61 8.11
C ARG A 632 35.98 15.48 7.32
N LEU A 633 35.83 14.38 6.58
CA LEU A 633 34.67 14.10 5.75
C LEU A 633 33.62 13.26 6.52
N PRO A 634 32.31 13.63 6.47
CA PRO A 634 31.24 12.88 7.13
C PRO A 634 30.81 11.64 6.33
N PRO A 635 30.29 10.56 6.95
CA PRO A 635 29.75 9.41 6.22
C PRO A 635 28.67 9.78 5.20
N ILE A 636 27.77 10.69 5.54
CA ILE A 636 26.83 11.36 4.62
C ILE A 636 27.26 12.82 4.46
N LEU A 637 27.67 13.19 3.25
CA LEU A 637 27.99 14.57 2.87
C LEU A 637 26.74 15.24 2.28
N CYS A 638 26.32 16.35 2.88
CA CYS A 638 25.33 17.23 2.29
C CYS A 638 26.01 18.43 1.62
N VAL A 639 25.60 18.77 0.39
CA VAL A 639 26.04 20.00 -0.30
C VAL A 639 24.81 20.85 -0.61
N HIS A 640 24.78 22.06 -0.06
CA HIS A 640 23.77 23.07 -0.35
C HIS A 640 24.22 23.92 -1.53
N LEU A 641 23.39 23.96 -2.57
CA LEU A 641 23.61 24.78 -3.75
C LEU A 641 23.01 26.16 -3.50
N GLN A 642 23.86 27.20 -3.37
CA GLN A 642 23.45 28.57 -3.10
C GLN A 642 22.72 29.18 -4.30
N ARG A 643 21.45 28.79 -4.48
CA ARG A 643 20.56 29.24 -5.55
C ARG A 643 19.66 30.42 -5.17
N PHE A 644 19.89 31.03 -4.02
CA PHE A 644 19.18 32.24 -3.59
C PHE A 644 20.17 33.35 -3.30
N GLU A 645 20.00 34.48 -3.99
CA GLU A 645 20.80 35.69 -3.79
C GLU A 645 19.89 36.88 -3.49
N PHE A 646 20.41 37.89 -2.81
CA PHE A 646 19.74 39.19 -2.73
C PHE A 646 20.33 40.11 -3.82
N ASN A 647 19.51 40.50 -4.79
CA ASN A 647 19.91 41.49 -5.78
C ASN A 647 19.74 42.89 -5.15
N PHE A 648 20.85 43.58 -4.96
CA PHE A 648 20.89 44.92 -4.35
C PHE A 648 20.36 46.02 -5.28
N ASP A 649 20.47 45.86 -6.60
CA ASP A 649 20.01 46.86 -7.58
C ASP A 649 18.49 47.02 -7.58
N ASN A 650 17.77 45.93 -7.33
CA ASN A 650 16.29 45.87 -7.34
C ASN A 650 15.68 45.53 -5.97
N MET A 651 16.52 45.38 -4.94
CA MET A 651 16.19 45.09 -3.54
C MET A 651 15.28 43.86 -3.33
N LYS A 652 15.53 42.75 -4.06
CA LYS A 652 14.73 41.51 -3.96
C LYS A 652 15.61 40.26 -3.85
N LYS A 653 15.11 39.27 -3.10
CA LYS A 653 15.61 37.89 -3.18
C LYS A 653 15.29 37.33 -4.58
N ILE A 654 16.29 36.84 -5.29
CA ILE A 654 16.19 36.23 -6.62
C ILE A 654 16.64 34.77 -6.55
N LYS A 655 16.17 33.95 -7.51
CA LYS A 655 16.58 32.55 -7.64
C LYS A 655 17.56 32.41 -8.82
N VAL A 656 18.73 31.83 -8.55
CA VAL A 656 19.75 31.49 -9.55
C VAL A 656 19.34 30.17 -10.21
N ASN A 657 18.80 30.25 -11.42
CA ASN A 657 18.36 29.07 -12.19
C ASN A 657 19.45 28.48 -13.09
N ASP A 658 20.66 29.04 -13.08
CA ASP A 658 21.86 28.62 -13.83
C ASP A 658 22.04 27.09 -13.87
N ARG A 659 22.45 26.57 -15.04
CA ARG A 659 22.69 25.14 -15.23
C ARG A 659 23.95 24.72 -14.47
N CYS A 660 23.79 23.88 -13.45
CA CYS A 660 24.88 23.35 -12.64
C CYS A 660 24.78 21.83 -12.58
N GLU A 661 25.74 21.16 -13.22
CA GLU A 661 25.85 19.70 -13.22
C GLU A 661 26.43 19.18 -11.90
N PHE A 662 25.98 18.00 -11.49
CA PHE A 662 26.58 17.26 -10.37
C PHE A 662 26.66 15.77 -10.72
N PRO A 663 27.79 15.09 -10.43
CA PRO A 663 27.99 13.71 -10.85
C PRO A 663 27.33 12.72 -9.88
N ILE A 664 27.03 11.52 -10.38
CA ILE A 664 26.60 10.39 -9.54
C ILE A 664 27.73 9.94 -8.60
N GLU A 665 29.00 10.12 -8.99
CA GLU A 665 30.16 9.83 -8.14
C GLU A 665 31.10 11.03 -8.04
N LEU A 666 31.52 11.35 -6.81
CA LEU A 666 32.24 12.56 -6.43
C LEU A 666 33.48 12.20 -5.61
N ASP A 667 34.65 12.53 -6.14
CA ASP A 667 35.90 12.50 -5.38
C ASP A 667 36.05 13.79 -4.58
N MET A 668 36.09 13.68 -3.26
CA MET A 668 36.29 14.81 -2.35
C MET A 668 37.76 15.09 -2.03
N ARG A 669 38.70 14.22 -2.44
CA ARG A 669 40.14 14.35 -2.15
C ARG A 669 40.72 15.70 -2.57
N PRO A 670 40.39 16.32 -3.72
CA PRO A 670 41.03 17.57 -4.15
C PRO A 670 40.84 18.76 -3.19
N TYR A 671 39.87 18.66 -2.27
CA TYR A 671 39.37 19.73 -1.40
C TYR A 671 39.81 19.60 0.07
N THR A 672 40.61 18.59 0.42
CA THR A 672 41.01 18.32 1.82
C THR A 672 42.33 18.96 2.24
N LYS A 673 42.53 19.17 3.55
CA LYS A 673 43.72 19.78 4.17
C LYS A 673 45.01 19.11 3.67
N GLU A 674 45.03 17.78 3.67
CA GLU A 674 46.16 16.93 3.31
C GLU A 674 46.46 16.95 1.80
N ALA A 675 45.44 16.97 0.93
CA ALA A 675 45.65 17.07 -0.51
C ALA A 675 46.15 18.45 -0.95
N LEU A 676 45.72 19.52 -0.27
CA LEU A 676 46.24 20.86 -0.51
C LEU A 676 47.69 20.99 -0.02
N ALA A 677 48.00 20.48 1.18
CA ALA A 677 49.38 20.45 1.68
C ALA A 677 50.33 19.68 0.74
N ALA A 678 49.88 18.54 0.18
CA ALA A 678 50.67 17.78 -0.80
C ALA A 678 50.89 18.56 -2.11
N LYS A 679 49.86 19.25 -2.64
CA LYS A 679 49.97 20.13 -3.82
C LYS A 679 50.91 21.32 -3.58
N GLU A 680 51.00 21.81 -2.34
CA GLU A 680 51.87 22.93 -1.97
C GLU A 680 53.34 22.48 -1.83
N GLY A 681 53.60 21.36 -1.16
CA GLY A 681 54.94 20.76 -1.07
C GLY A 681 55.55 20.47 -2.44
N ALA A 682 54.80 19.77 -3.31
CA ALA A 682 55.25 19.40 -4.66
C ALA A 682 55.54 20.59 -5.59
N LYS A 683 55.01 21.79 -5.31
CA LYS A 683 55.41 23.03 -6.01
C LYS A 683 56.76 23.54 -5.53
N SER A 684 56.98 23.54 -4.21
CA SER A 684 58.22 24.06 -3.60
C SER A 684 59.50 23.27 -3.97
N GLU A 685 59.36 22.01 -4.39
CA GLU A 685 60.49 21.19 -4.85
C GLU A 685 60.88 21.47 -6.31
N ASN A 686 59.92 21.79 -7.18
CA ASN A 686 60.19 22.02 -8.61
C ASN A 686 60.92 23.35 -8.90
N ASP A 687 60.57 24.42 -8.17
CA ASP A 687 61.13 25.76 -8.43
C ASP A 687 62.64 25.89 -8.11
N ASN A 688 63.24 24.92 -7.40
CA ASN A 688 64.68 24.90 -7.11
C ASN A 688 65.57 24.34 -8.23
N SER A 689 64.99 23.81 -9.31
CA SER A 689 65.75 23.18 -10.42
C SER A 689 66.30 24.19 -11.44
N SER A 690 66.86 25.32 -11.00
CA SER A 690 67.43 26.37 -11.89
C SER A 690 68.48 27.28 -11.24
N SER A 691 69.63 26.72 -10.83
CA SER A 691 70.87 27.50 -10.74
C SER A 691 72.10 26.64 -11.04
N ASN A 692 73.12 27.23 -11.65
CA ASN A 692 74.26 26.51 -12.24
C ASN A 692 75.58 26.96 -11.61
N TYR A 693 76.44 25.99 -11.25
CA TYR A 693 77.89 26.12 -10.99
C TYR A 693 78.42 27.28 -10.10
N SER A 694 79.03 26.89 -8.97
CA SER A 694 80.49 27.04 -8.79
C SER A 694 81.01 26.23 -7.59
N GLN A 695 82.24 25.72 -7.69
CA GLN A 695 82.90 24.92 -6.65
C GLN A 695 83.65 25.80 -5.63
N LYS A 696 83.71 25.38 -4.36
CA LYS A 696 84.98 25.27 -3.63
C LYS A 696 84.94 24.44 -2.34
N ASP A 697 86.02 23.69 -2.21
CA ASP A 697 86.47 22.67 -1.24
C ASP A 697 86.47 23.01 0.27
N PRO A 698 86.76 22.01 1.15
CA PRO A 698 86.25 21.99 2.53
C PRO A 698 87.29 22.31 3.62
N SER A 699 86.82 22.65 4.83
CA SER A 699 87.58 22.51 6.10
C SER A 699 86.67 22.38 7.33
N GLU A 700 87.19 21.61 8.29
CA GLU A 700 86.83 21.32 9.68
C GLU A 700 85.91 22.26 10.51
N GLY A 701 85.16 21.67 11.45
CA GLY A 701 84.53 22.37 12.58
C GLY A 701 83.70 21.45 13.49
N LYS A 702 84.08 21.29 14.76
CA LYS A 702 83.31 20.54 15.79
C LYS A 702 82.55 21.49 16.72
N ASN A 703 81.58 20.90 17.44
CA ASN A 703 80.69 21.48 18.46
C ASN A 703 79.44 22.19 17.88
N GLY A 704 78.26 22.15 18.53
CA GLY A 704 77.92 21.46 19.78
C GLY A 704 77.13 22.35 20.73
N GLY A 705 75.80 22.41 20.59
CA GLY A 705 74.91 23.20 21.43
C GLY A 705 73.48 22.65 21.46
N LYS A 706 72.78 22.83 22.58
CA LYS A 706 71.37 22.44 22.77
C LYS A 706 70.46 23.67 22.77
N GLY A 707 69.21 23.47 22.36
CA GLY A 707 68.09 24.42 22.40
C GLY A 707 67.00 23.89 21.46
N GLU A 708 66.11 23.00 21.92
CA GLU A 708 64.84 23.34 22.59
C GLU A 708 63.89 24.13 21.67
N GLY A 709 62.89 23.42 21.14
CA GLY A 709 61.96 23.96 20.13
C GLY A 709 61.17 22.89 19.38
N LYS A 710 60.65 21.85 20.07
CA LYS A 710 59.72 20.89 19.45
C LYS A 710 58.31 21.49 19.35
N GLU A 711 58.03 22.24 18.28
CA GLU A 711 56.67 22.20 17.73
C GLU A 711 56.44 20.79 17.16
N SER A 712 55.23 20.24 17.34
CA SER A 712 54.93 18.85 17.02
C SER A 712 54.62 18.67 15.54
N GLU A 713 55.40 17.83 14.86
CA GLU A 713 55.05 17.30 13.54
C GLU A 713 53.76 16.47 13.67
N GLU A 714 52.63 16.98 13.13
CA GLU A 714 51.40 16.19 13.02
C GLU A 714 51.64 15.06 12.00
N GLU A 715 51.55 13.79 12.42
CA GLU A 715 51.60 12.65 11.51
C GLU A 715 50.49 12.79 10.45
N THR A 716 50.85 12.80 9.17
CA THR A 716 49.89 12.94 8.08
C THR A 716 49.04 11.68 7.96
N VAL A 717 47.83 11.72 8.54
CA VAL A 717 46.88 10.60 8.55
C VAL A 717 46.47 10.24 7.11
N GLN A 718 47.09 9.20 6.56
CA GLN A 718 46.75 8.69 5.23
C GLN A 718 45.47 7.87 5.28
N HIS A 719 44.37 8.45 4.81
CA HIS A 719 43.14 7.71 4.55
C HIS A 719 43.21 6.95 3.21
N PRO A 720 42.58 5.76 3.10
CA PRO A 720 42.50 5.01 1.83
C PRO A 720 41.65 5.76 0.81
N ASP A 721 41.85 5.51 -0.49
CA ASP A 721 41.17 6.28 -1.56
C ASP A 721 39.64 6.24 -1.46
N SER A 722 39.05 5.13 -0.98
CA SER A 722 37.61 4.99 -0.76
C SER A 722 37.04 5.93 0.31
N TYR A 723 37.87 6.50 1.19
CA TYR A 723 37.43 7.51 2.16
C TYR A 723 36.98 8.82 1.47
N TYR A 724 37.55 9.11 0.30
CA TYR A 724 37.26 10.32 -0.47
C TYR A 724 36.19 10.12 -1.54
N GLN A 725 35.84 8.87 -1.88
CA GLN A 725 34.83 8.58 -2.90
C GLN A 725 33.42 8.62 -2.30
N TYR A 726 32.54 9.37 -2.94
CA TYR A 726 31.14 9.55 -2.57
C TYR A 726 30.21 9.22 -3.74
N ARG A 727 29.05 8.66 -3.44
CA ARG A 727 28.00 8.35 -4.42
C ARG A 727 26.70 9.10 -4.07
N LEU A 728 26.05 9.69 -5.08
CA LEU A 728 24.80 10.40 -4.91
C LEU A 728 23.68 9.44 -4.47
N VAL A 729 22.98 9.80 -3.39
CA VAL A 729 21.89 9.00 -2.80
C VAL A 729 20.60 9.80 -2.59
N GLY A 730 20.63 11.12 -2.76
CA GLY A 730 19.41 11.94 -2.73
C GLY A 730 19.62 13.37 -3.23
N VAL A 731 18.54 13.98 -3.70
CA VAL A 731 18.46 15.37 -4.17
C VAL A 731 17.17 15.99 -3.64
N VAL A 732 17.27 17.10 -2.91
CA VAL A 732 16.13 18.00 -2.67
C VAL A 732 16.05 18.97 -3.83
N VAL A 733 14.91 19.00 -4.51
CA VAL A 733 14.62 19.89 -5.64
C VAL A 733 13.73 21.03 -5.16
N HIS A 734 14.02 22.24 -5.63
CA HIS A 734 13.14 23.40 -5.45
C HIS A 734 12.56 23.83 -6.80
N MET A 735 11.23 23.91 -6.89
CA MET A 735 10.48 24.39 -8.05
C MET A 735 9.76 25.69 -7.71
N GLY A 736 10.16 26.81 -8.32
CA GLY A 736 9.50 28.11 -8.09
C GLY A 736 10.42 29.32 -8.16
N ILE A 737 10.06 30.37 -7.42
CA ILE A 737 10.81 31.62 -7.27
C ILE A 737 11.30 31.78 -5.82
N ALA A 738 12.19 32.74 -5.56
CA ALA A 738 12.84 32.86 -4.25
C ALA A 738 11.93 33.22 -3.06
N ASN A 739 10.72 33.74 -3.33
CA ASN A 739 9.70 34.10 -2.34
C ASN A 739 8.50 33.13 -2.33
N GLY A 740 8.56 32.03 -3.10
CA GLY A 740 7.41 31.15 -3.27
C GLY A 740 7.68 30.02 -4.26
N GLY A 741 7.58 28.78 -3.80
CA GLY A 741 7.78 27.60 -4.61
C GLY A 741 7.31 26.32 -3.93
N HIS A 742 7.91 25.20 -4.33
CA HIS A 742 7.60 23.86 -3.83
C HIS A 742 8.89 23.04 -3.69
N TYR A 743 8.96 22.21 -2.65
CA TYR A 743 10.10 21.32 -2.39
C TYR A 743 9.66 19.86 -2.47
N TYR A 744 10.48 19.04 -3.13
CA TYR A 744 10.32 17.59 -3.21
C TYR A 744 11.69 16.91 -3.20
N SER A 745 11.73 15.60 -2.99
CA SER A 745 12.99 14.85 -2.88
C SER A 745 13.02 13.67 -3.85
N PHE A 746 14.10 13.56 -4.63
CA PHE A 746 14.50 12.31 -5.26
C PHE A 746 15.44 11.57 -4.30
N ILE A 747 15.23 10.27 -4.09
CA ILE A 747 16.05 9.48 -3.16
C ILE A 747 16.29 8.07 -3.72
N LYS A 748 17.54 7.60 -3.61
CA LYS A 748 17.96 6.24 -3.95
C LYS A 748 17.66 5.28 -2.80
N GLU A 749 17.09 4.12 -3.11
CA GLU A 749 16.89 3.04 -2.16
C GLU A 749 18.22 2.40 -1.74
N ARG A 750 18.39 2.15 -0.43
CA ARG A 750 19.65 1.70 0.19
C ARG A 750 19.59 0.27 0.72
N THR A 751 18.63 -0.54 0.27
CA THR A 751 18.44 -1.93 0.73
C THR A 751 19.45 -2.86 0.04
N LYS A 752 20.40 -3.40 0.82
CA LYS A 752 21.42 -4.37 0.36
C LYS A 752 20.83 -5.78 0.10
N GLY A 753 19.71 -5.86 -0.65
CA GLY A 753 18.87 -7.05 -0.80
C GLY A 753 18.82 -7.67 -2.21
N ASN A 754 18.61 -6.86 -3.25
CA ASN A 754 18.36 -7.32 -4.63
C ASN A 754 19.45 -6.84 -5.61
N ALA A 755 20.71 -7.16 -5.33
CA ALA A 755 21.87 -6.61 -6.05
C ALA A 755 22.22 -7.34 -7.38
N GLU A 756 21.23 -7.74 -8.18
CA GLU A 756 21.43 -8.60 -9.37
C GLU A 756 20.71 -8.14 -10.66
N VAL A 757 20.14 -6.92 -10.72
CA VAL A 757 19.42 -6.44 -11.94
C VAL A 757 19.88 -5.08 -12.48
N SER A 758 20.30 -4.12 -11.65
CA SER A 758 20.92 -2.88 -12.16
C SER A 758 21.89 -2.21 -11.17
N ASN A 759 23.00 -1.67 -11.69
CA ASN A 759 23.99 -0.93 -10.88
C ASN A 759 23.49 0.45 -10.39
N LEU A 760 22.42 0.97 -11.00
CA LEU A 760 21.84 2.27 -10.67
C LEU A 760 20.94 2.22 -9.42
N GLY A 761 20.32 1.07 -9.11
CA GLY A 761 19.38 0.89 -8.01
C GLY A 761 18.07 1.66 -8.19
N ASN A 762 17.07 1.36 -7.35
CA ASN A 762 15.76 2.01 -7.43
C ASN A 762 15.84 3.47 -6.95
N TRP A 763 15.25 4.40 -7.70
CA TRP A 763 15.04 5.78 -7.28
C TRP A 763 13.56 6.10 -7.14
N PHE A 764 13.24 6.98 -6.20
CA PHE A 764 11.87 7.36 -5.89
C PHE A 764 11.72 8.88 -5.76
N GLU A 765 10.64 9.42 -6.32
CA GLU A 765 10.12 10.76 -6.09
C GLU A 765 9.28 10.76 -4.80
N PHE A 766 9.66 11.59 -3.83
CA PHE A 766 8.90 11.87 -2.61
C PHE A 766 8.37 13.31 -2.69
N ASN A 767 7.07 13.44 -2.96
CA ASN A 767 6.41 14.71 -3.26
C ASN A 767 5.16 14.86 -2.37
N ASP A 768 5.39 15.44 -1.19
CA ASP A 768 4.44 15.46 -0.07
C ASP A 768 3.80 14.07 0.18
N ALA A 769 2.48 13.96 0.04
CA ALA A 769 1.73 12.74 0.32
C ALA A 769 1.96 11.62 -0.70
N VAL A 770 2.56 11.93 -1.86
CA VAL A 770 2.72 11.01 -2.98
C VAL A 770 4.17 10.54 -3.06
N VAL A 771 4.36 9.21 -3.15
CA VAL A 771 5.67 8.60 -3.44
C VAL A 771 5.55 7.76 -4.71
N ARG A 772 6.48 7.90 -5.65
CA ARG A 772 6.51 7.23 -6.96
C ARG A 772 7.89 6.70 -7.28
N ALA A 773 7.98 5.67 -8.12
CA ALA A 773 9.24 5.33 -8.78
C ALA A 773 9.64 6.45 -9.75
N MET A 774 10.96 6.68 -9.89
CA MET A 774 11.54 7.65 -10.80
C MET A 774 12.68 6.99 -11.59
N ASP A 775 12.76 7.28 -12.88
CA ASP A 775 13.82 6.81 -13.77
C ASP A 775 15.08 7.68 -13.61
N PRO A 776 16.23 7.11 -13.18
CA PRO A 776 17.46 7.85 -12.92
C PRO A 776 17.98 8.67 -14.11
N GLU A 777 17.65 8.32 -15.35
CA GLU A 777 18.07 9.07 -16.54
C GLU A 777 17.42 10.47 -16.59
N THR A 778 16.21 10.61 -16.04
CA THR A 778 15.48 11.90 -15.95
C THR A 778 16.09 12.88 -14.94
N LEU A 779 16.94 12.41 -14.02
CA LEU A 779 17.51 13.21 -12.93
C LEU A 779 18.22 14.47 -13.43
N ALA A 780 18.96 14.38 -14.54
CA ALA A 780 19.70 15.51 -15.10
C ALA A 780 18.77 16.61 -15.64
N ASP A 781 17.66 16.25 -16.29
CA ASP A 781 16.69 17.20 -16.85
C ASP A 781 15.93 17.96 -15.75
N GLU A 782 15.51 17.23 -14.71
CA GLU A 782 14.79 17.76 -13.55
C GLU A 782 15.67 18.63 -12.64
N CYS A 783 16.95 18.29 -12.48
CA CYS A 783 17.76 18.80 -11.38
C CYS A 783 18.84 19.83 -11.76
N PHE A 784 19.41 19.80 -12.97
CA PHE A 784 20.56 20.67 -13.27
C PHE A 784 20.17 22.15 -13.46
N GLY A 785 18.92 22.45 -13.83
CA GLY A 785 18.47 23.80 -14.18
C GLY A 785 18.93 24.23 -15.58
N GLY A 786 19.06 25.54 -15.79
CA GLY A 786 19.36 26.13 -17.09
C GLY A 786 18.12 26.56 -17.85
N GLU A 787 18.10 26.27 -19.14
CA GLU A 787 17.08 26.72 -20.10
C GLU A 787 16.33 25.54 -20.74
N GLU A 788 15.07 25.76 -21.13
CA GLU A 788 14.19 24.79 -21.77
C GLU A 788 13.56 25.42 -23.02
N VAL A 789 13.62 24.72 -24.16
CA VAL A 789 13.20 25.25 -25.48
C VAL A 789 11.85 24.69 -25.88
N TYR A 790 10.83 25.54 -25.95
CA TYR A 790 9.47 25.13 -26.27
C TYR A 790 9.25 25.06 -27.79
N GLN A 791 9.40 23.85 -28.35
CA GLN A 791 9.38 23.58 -29.80
C GLN A 791 8.15 24.13 -30.57
N HIS A 792 7.01 24.31 -29.91
CA HIS A 792 5.79 24.88 -30.52
C HIS A 792 5.73 26.42 -30.56
N MET A 793 6.67 27.13 -29.91
CA MET A 793 6.71 28.60 -29.90
C MET A 793 8.09 29.18 -30.26
N GLY A 794 9.14 28.36 -30.26
CA GLY A 794 10.51 28.83 -30.51
C GLY A 794 11.07 29.70 -29.37
N THR A 795 10.39 29.75 -28.23
CA THR A 795 10.80 30.51 -27.04
C THR A 795 11.58 29.64 -26.07
N THR A 796 12.66 30.20 -25.55
CA THR A 796 13.47 29.61 -24.48
C THR A 796 13.03 30.18 -23.14
N HIS A 797 12.90 29.34 -22.12
CA HIS A 797 12.51 29.73 -20.77
C HIS A 797 13.41 29.09 -19.70
N GLU A 798 13.69 29.82 -18.61
CA GLU A 798 14.46 29.28 -17.48
C GLU A 798 13.76 28.09 -16.80
N LYS A 799 14.51 27.02 -16.55
CA LYS A 799 14.10 25.89 -15.71
C LYS A 799 14.04 26.32 -14.24
N ARG A 800 12.84 26.68 -13.79
CA ARG A 800 12.56 27.05 -12.39
C ARG A 800 12.54 25.86 -11.42
N ARG A 801 12.59 24.62 -11.92
CA ARG A 801 12.86 23.38 -11.17
C ARG A 801 14.35 23.05 -11.29
N ASN A 802 15.02 22.87 -10.14
CA ASN A 802 16.45 22.56 -10.05
C ASN A 802 16.83 22.11 -8.63
N ALA A 803 17.94 21.38 -8.52
CA ALA A 803 18.48 20.89 -7.25
C ALA A 803 18.87 22.04 -6.32
N TYR A 804 18.58 21.85 -5.04
CA TYR A 804 18.85 22.81 -3.97
C TYR A 804 19.77 22.23 -2.88
N MET A 805 19.59 20.95 -2.51
CA MET A 805 20.52 20.23 -1.62
C MET A 805 20.81 18.84 -2.20
N LEU A 806 22.08 18.44 -2.21
CA LEU A 806 22.55 17.14 -2.67
C LEU A 806 23.01 16.30 -1.47
N PHE A 807 22.68 15.01 -1.48
CA PHE A 807 23.06 14.05 -0.45
C PHE A 807 23.91 12.95 -1.07
N TYR A 808 25.14 12.86 -0.57
CA TYR A 808 26.18 11.95 -1.01
C TYR A 808 26.56 11.00 0.13
N GLU A 809 26.70 9.71 -0.14
CA GLU A 809 27.13 8.69 0.81
C GLU A 809 28.51 8.14 0.44
N ARG A 810 29.39 8.02 1.43
CA ARG A 810 30.78 7.57 1.22
C ARG A 810 30.80 6.09 0.81
N VAL A 811 31.61 5.76 -0.19
CA VAL A 811 31.73 4.39 -0.71
C VAL A 811 32.48 3.51 0.31
N GLU A 812 31.79 2.49 0.84
CA GLU A 812 32.45 1.45 1.64
C GLU A 812 33.42 0.65 0.75
N PRO A 813 34.66 0.37 1.20
CA PRO A 813 35.58 -0.47 0.44
C PRO A 813 35.03 -1.90 0.38
N GLU A 814 34.92 -2.46 -0.82
CA GLU A 814 34.52 -3.85 -0.99
C GLU A 814 35.55 -4.78 -0.35
N LEU A 815 35.09 -5.63 0.57
CA LEU A 815 35.90 -6.70 1.14
C LEU A 815 36.15 -7.75 0.06
N ALA A 816 37.24 -7.59 -0.67
CA ALA A 816 37.64 -8.42 -1.80
C ALA A 816 37.41 -9.91 -1.53
N SER A 817 36.67 -10.56 -2.42
CA SER A 817 36.46 -12.00 -2.42
C SER A 817 37.81 -12.71 -2.59
N SER A 818 38.26 -13.38 -1.53
CA SER A 818 39.56 -14.07 -1.50
C SER A 818 39.62 -15.13 -2.61
N PRO A 819 40.58 -15.05 -3.56
CA PRO A 819 40.79 -16.11 -4.54
C PRO A 819 41.14 -17.44 -3.86
N SER A 820 40.76 -18.54 -4.50
CA SER A 820 41.08 -19.89 -4.02
C SER A 820 42.59 -20.15 -4.00
N SER A 821 43.04 -20.86 -2.96
CA SER A 821 44.43 -21.24 -2.69
C SER A 821 45.10 -22.06 -3.80
N PRO A 822 46.44 -22.13 -3.80
CA PRO A 822 47.04 -23.38 -3.32
C PRO A 822 48.13 -23.21 -2.23
N GLU A 823 48.54 -24.37 -1.71
CA GLU A 823 49.27 -24.68 -0.48
C GLU A 823 50.68 -24.10 -0.30
N SER A 824 51.07 -23.81 0.95
CA SER A 824 52.36 -24.25 1.55
C SER A 824 52.44 -23.97 3.07
N SER A 825 53.39 -24.63 3.74
CA SER A 825 53.42 -24.88 5.20
C SER A 825 53.99 -23.72 6.06
N PRO A 826 53.66 -23.64 7.37
CA PRO A 826 53.86 -22.43 8.17
C PRO A 826 55.24 -22.27 8.82
N LYS A 827 55.66 -21.02 9.03
CA LYS A 827 56.68 -20.64 10.04
C LYS A 827 56.07 -19.71 11.09
N LYS A 828 56.41 -19.95 12.35
CA LYS A 828 55.93 -19.19 13.52
C LYS A 828 56.76 -17.92 13.71
N MET A 829 56.11 -16.79 13.99
CA MET A 829 56.62 -15.80 14.93
C MET A 829 55.44 -15.07 15.58
N SER A 830 55.58 -14.67 16.84
CA SER A 830 54.50 -14.21 17.69
C SER A 830 54.68 -12.76 18.12
N PHE A 831 53.64 -11.95 18.02
CA PHE A 831 53.44 -10.82 18.93
C PHE A 831 52.00 -10.76 19.42
N SER A 832 51.83 -10.84 20.74
CA SER A 832 50.55 -10.94 21.42
C SER A 832 50.04 -9.56 21.85
N ASN A 833 49.05 -9.01 21.13
CA ASN A 833 48.11 -8.01 21.68
C ASN A 833 46.76 -7.88 20.92
N ALA A 834 46.45 -8.76 19.96
CA ALA A 834 45.21 -8.70 19.18
C ALA A 834 43.91 -8.98 19.98
N ALA A 835 44.01 -9.49 21.21
CA ALA A 835 42.87 -9.92 22.03
C ALA A 835 41.96 -8.78 22.51
N SER A 836 42.48 -7.55 22.63
CA SER A 836 41.73 -6.38 23.12
C SER A 836 40.92 -5.70 22.02
N VAL A 837 41.43 -5.67 20.78
CA VAL A 837 40.76 -5.01 19.64
C VAL A 837 39.67 -5.89 19.04
N ALA A 838 39.92 -7.20 18.92
CA ALA A 838 38.97 -8.14 18.30
C ALA A 838 37.58 -8.16 18.96
N LYS A 839 37.50 -7.94 20.28
CA LYS A 839 36.23 -7.95 21.04
C LYS A 839 35.29 -6.78 20.73
N MET A 840 35.76 -5.72 20.09
CA MET A 840 34.92 -4.55 19.75
C MET A 840 34.29 -4.64 18.35
N VAL A 841 34.77 -5.56 17.50
CA VAL A 841 34.38 -5.64 16.07
C VAL A 841 33.48 -6.86 15.77
N THR A 842 33.42 -7.86 16.65
CA THR A 842 32.68 -9.12 16.42
C THR A 842 31.22 -9.11 16.94
N ARG A 843 30.42 -8.11 16.54
CA ARG A 843 28.97 -8.03 16.86
C ARG A 843 28.30 -7.08 15.83
N VAL A 844 27.41 -7.48 14.91
CA VAL A 844 26.78 -8.79 14.61
C VAL A 844 26.73 -9.03 13.08
N LYS A 845 27.30 -10.12 12.57
CA LYS A 845 26.89 -10.67 11.26
C LYS A 845 25.75 -11.67 11.47
N ARG A 846 24.50 -11.24 11.25
CA ARG A 846 23.33 -12.12 11.16
C ARG A 846 22.74 -12.01 9.75
N LYS A 847 22.45 -13.14 9.10
CA LYS A 847 21.58 -13.16 7.92
C LYS A 847 20.17 -12.79 8.37
N VAL A 848 19.71 -11.60 7.98
CA VAL A 848 18.33 -11.14 8.14
C VAL A 848 18.01 -10.29 6.91
N GLN A 849 16.73 -10.25 6.50
CA GLN A 849 16.20 -9.09 5.79
C GLN A 849 16.53 -7.82 6.62
N PRO A 850 16.75 -6.63 6.04
CA PRO A 850 17.13 -5.44 6.80
C PRO A 850 16.13 -5.21 7.94
N ALA A 851 16.57 -5.51 9.17
CA ALA A 851 15.65 -5.69 10.28
C ALA A 851 14.97 -4.35 10.58
N LYS A 852 13.62 -4.36 10.65
CA LYS A 852 12.84 -3.18 11.03
C LYS A 852 13.46 -2.57 12.29
N VAL A 853 13.81 -1.28 12.20
CA VAL A 853 14.45 -0.56 13.31
C VAL A 853 13.54 -0.65 14.54
N PRO A 854 14.08 -0.93 15.74
CA PRO A 854 13.28 -0.91 16.96
C PRO A 854 12.71 0.49 17.21
N ILE A 855 11.39 0.63 17.06
CA ILE A 855 10.65 1.86 17.33
C ILE A 855 10.23 1.91 18.81
N PRO A 856 10.18 3.09 19.46
CA PRO A 856 9.66 3.22 20.82
C PRO A 856 8.25 2.63 20.94
N LYS A 857 8.05 1.71 21.90
CA LYS A 857 6.84 0.86 21.97
C LYS A 857 5.51 1.64 22.02
N GLN A 858 5.51 2.85 22.57
CA GLN A 858 4.33 3.73 22.58
C GLN A 858 3.95 4.20 21.17
N ILE A 859 4.95 4.68 20.41
CA ILE A 859 4.81 5.10 19.01
C ILE A 859 4.37 3.91 18.15
N PHE A 860 5.04 2.76 18.28
CA PHE A 860 4.69 1.54 17.54
C PHE A 860 3.22 1.13 17.78
N ASN A 861 2.78 1.05 19.05
CA ASN A 861 1.40 0.69 19.36
C ASN A 861 0.38 1.71 18.80
N SER A 862 0.69 3.01 18.85
CA SER A 862 -0.19 4.07 18.30
C SER A 862 -0.37 3.93 16.78
N ILE A 863 0.72 3.74 16.05
CA ILE A 863 0.68 3.52 14.58
C ILE A 863 -0.05 2.21 14.27
N TRP A 864 0.14 1.18 15.10
CA TRP A 864 -0.52 -0.11 14.92
C TRP A 864 -2.04 -0.04 15.13
N GLU A 865 -2.50 0.68 16.15
CA GLU A 865 -3.92 0.92 16.39
C GLU A 865 -4.54 1.76 15.24
N GLU A 866 -3.80 2.72 14.68
CA GLU A 866 -4.21 3.45 13.47
C GLU A 866 -4.24 2.58 12.20
N ASN A 867 -3.29 1.66 12.03
CA ASN A 867 -3.27 0.69 10.93
C ASN A 867 -4.46 -0.27 11.01
N ILE A 868 -4.78 -0.80 12.20
CA ILE A 868 -5.94 -1.69 12.42
C ILE A 868 -7.24 -0.98 12.03
N ALA A 869 -7.43 0.27 12.45
CA ALA A 869 -8.58 1.07 12.07
C ALA A 869 -8.64 1.29 10.56
N TYR A 870 -7.52 1.73 9.96
CA TYR A 870 -7.41 1.96 8.52
C TYR A 870 -7.75 0.73 7.69
N TRP A 871 -7.19 -0.45 8.01
CA TRP A 871 -7.47 -1.68 7.25
C TRP A 871 -8.94 -2.10 7.33
N ARG A 872 -9.55 -2.00 8.52
CA ARG A 872 -10.99 -2.25 8.68
C ARG A 872 -11.81 -1.29 7.82
N ASP A 873 -11.59 0.01 7.97
CA ASP A 873 -12.35 1.05 7.24
C ASP A 873 -12.16 0.90 5.72
N LYS A 874 -10.94 0.61 5.25
CA LYS A 874 -10.62 0.37 3.83
C LYS A 874 -11.34 -0.85 3.25
N TRP A 875 -11.36 -1.98 3.95
CA TRP A 875 -12.04 -3.19 3.46
C TRP A 875 -13.56 -3.09 3.54
N VAL A 876 -14.07 -2.47 4.60
CA VAL A 876 -15.51 -2.32 4.85
C VAL A 876 -16.15 -1.21 4.00
N SER A 877 -15.38 -0.23 3.52
CA SER A 877 -15.83 0.81 2.57
C SER A 877 -15.74 0.43 1.09
N ASN A 878 -15.22 -0.76 0.76
CA ASN A 878 -14.98 -1.17 -0.63
C ASN A 878 -16.31 -1.44 -1.39
N PRO A 879 -16.51 -0.91 -2.62
CA PRO A 879 -17.74 -1.14 -3.39
C PRO A 879 -18.00 -2.62 -3.73
N ASP A 880 -16.96 -3.41 -3.96
CA ASP A 880 -17.13 -4.85 -4.21
C ASP A 880 -17.54 -5.60 -2.92
N TYR A 881 -17.26 -5.03 -1.73
CA TYR A 881 -17.82 -5.51 -0.47
C TYR A 881 -19.25 -5.02 -0.26
N PHE A 882 -19.60 -3.78 -0.62
CA PHE A 882 -20.99 -3.29 -0.59
C PHE A 882 -21.93 -4.18 -1.42
N ASP A 883 -21.48 -4.56 -2.61
CA ASP A 883 -22.20 -5.49 -3.49
C ASP A 883 -22.33 -6.87 -2.83
N PHE A 884 -21.27 -7.39 -2.19
CA PHE A 884 -21.30 -8.64 -1.43
C PHE A 884 -22.28 -8.60 -0.24
N VAL A 885 -22.30 -7.56 0.59
CA VAL A 885 -23.29 -7.46 1.71
C VAL A 885 -24.71 -7.42 1.16
N TYR A 886 -24.94 -6.73 0.04
CA TYR A 886 -26.26 -6.70 -0.62
C TYR A 886 -26.68 -8.10 -1.09
N ASP A 887 -25.79 -8.84 -1.77
CA ASP A 887 -26.11 -10.17 -2.29
C ASP A 887 -26.26 -11.22 -1.16
N VAL A 888 -25.51 -11.12 -0.05
CA VAL A 888 -25.74 -11.93 1.17
C VAL A 888 -27.15 -11.69 1.71
N VAL A 889 -27.54 -10.43 1.97
CA VAL A 889 -28.86 -10.11 2.53
C VAL A 889 -29.99 -10.43 1.54
N ARG A 890 -29.74 -10.28 0.23
CA ARG A 890 -30.70 -10.64 -0.83
C ARG A 890 -30.89 -12.15 -1.01
N SER A 891 -29.92 -12.97 -0.63
CA SER A 891 -30.07 -14.44 -0.65
C SER A 891 -31.07 -14.94 0.41
N TYR A 892 -31.35 -14.13 1.44
CA TYR A 892 -32.27 -14.49 2.50
C TYR A 892 -33.74 -14.31 2.10
N SER A 893 -34.59 -15.24 2.55
CA SER A 893 -36.05 -15.13 2.52
C SER A 893 -36.58 -15.16 3.96
N PRO A 894 -37.21 -14.07 4.46
CA PRO A 894 -37.60 -13.96 5.87
C PRO A 894 -38.77 -14.87 6.24
N SER A 895 -38.83 -15.26 7.52
CA SER A 895 -39.70 -16.35 8.00
C SER A 895 -41.21 -16.03 8.06
N ASN A 896 -41.60 -14.79 7.80
CA ASN A 896 -42.94 -14.24 8.04
C ASN A 896 -43.40 -14.37 9.52
N GLU A 897 -42.47 -14.21 10.45
CA GLU A 897 -42.69 -14.21 11.90
C GLU A 897 -43.44 -12.93 12.34
N THR A 898 -44.77 -13.00 12.27
CA THR A 898 -45.71 -11.91 12.58
C THR A 898 -46.21 -11.90 14.03
N GLU A 899 -45.81 -12.88 14.84
CA GLU A 899 -46.15 -12.93 16.26
C GLU A 899 -45.18 -12.10 17.13
N LEU A 900 -45.62 -11.75 18.34
CA LEU A 900 -44.76 -11.10 19.32
C LEU A 900 -43.82 -12.16 19.95
N PRO A 901 -42.48 -11.96 19.94
CA PRO A 901 -41.55 -12.94 20.48
C PRO A 901 -41.74 -13.13 22.00
N SER A 902 -41.40 -14.30 22.54
CA SER A 902 -41.57 -14.59 23.97
C SER A 902 -40.45 -14.04 24.87
N LYS A 903 -39.32 -13.64 24.28
CA LYS A 903 -38.15 -13.04 24.94
C LYS A 903 -37.56 -11.92 24.07
N SER A 904 -36.79 -11.02 24.68
CA SER A 904 -36.04 -9.97 23.97
C SER A 904 -35.30 -10.56 22.76
N PRO A 905 -35.51 -10.04 21.53
CA PRO A 905 -34.92 -10.62 20.33
C PRO A 905 -33.39 -10.52 20.37
N HIS A 906 -32.72 -11.66 20.35
CA HIS A 906 -31.26 -11.75 20.35
C HIS A 906 -30.76 -12.22 18.98
N PRO A 907 -29.82 -11.52 18.32
CA PRO A 907 -29.37 -11.83 16.96
C PRO A 907 -28.86 -13.27 16.79
N ASN A 908 -28.06 -13.79 17.74
CA ASN A 908 -27.50 -15.14 17.64
C ASN A 908 -28.58 -16.25 17.68
N ASP A 909 -29.81 -15.92 18.11
CA ASP A 909 -30.87 -16.86 18.41
C ASP A 909 -31.97 -16.86 17.31
N ASN A 910 -31.95 -15.90 16.37
CA ASN A 910 -32.95 -15.74 15.31
C ASN A 910 -32.34 -15.10 14.04
N LEU A 911 -32.46 -15.77 12.90
CA LEU A 911 -31.81 -15.38 11.63
C LEU A 911 -32.45 -14.15 10.96
N ASP A 912 -33.77 -13.93 11.12
CA ASP A 912 -34.40 -12.68 10.67
C ASP A 912 -33.76 -11.49 11.41
N VAL A 913 -33.60 -11.60 12.73
CA VAL A 913 -33.00 -10.55 13.59
C VAL A 913 -31.52 -10.34 13.27
N ALA A 914 -30.75 -11.40 13.04
CA ALA A 914 -29.35 -11.30 12.60
C ALA A 914 -29.22 -10.58 11.25
N THR A 915 -30.06 -10.95 10.28
CA THR A 915 -30.04 -10.38 8.92
C THR A 915 -30.50 -8.92 8.92
N ALA A 916 -31.53 -8.58 9.71
CA ALA A 916 -31.98 -7.21 9.94
C ALA A 916 -30.91 -6.36 10.66
N GLN A 917 -30.16 -6.95 11.61
CA GLN A 917 -29.04 -6.27 12.25
C GLN A 917 -27.91 -5.96 11.27
N LEU A 918 -27.46 -6.95 10.48
CA LEU A 918 -26.37 -6.77 9.52
C LEU A 918 -26.72 -5.68 8.50
N SER A 919 -27.84 -5.83 7.81
CA SER A 919 -28.31 -4.89 6.78
C SER A 919 -28.51 -3.47 7.32
N THR A 920 -29.04 -3.33 8.55
CA THR A 920 -29.26 -2.02 9.15
C THR A 920 -27.97 -1.38 9.68
N ARG A 921 -27.09 -2.13 10.35
CA ARG A 921 -25.76 -1.62 10.78
C ARG A 921 -24.92 -1.23 9.58
N PHE A 922 -24.93 -2.03 8.51
CA PHE A 922 -24.31 -1.70 7.24
C PHE A 922 -24.84 -0.37 6.67
N LEU A 923 -26.16 -0.24 6.51
CA LEU A 923 -26.75 0.97 5.92
C LEU A 923 -26.50 2.22 6.78
N PHE A 924 -26.68 2.10 8.10
CA PHE A 924 -26.68 3.24 9.03
C PHE A 924 -25.27 3.70 9.43
N GLU A 925 -24.31 2.79 9.64
CA GLU A 925 -22.96 3.15 10.14
C GLU A 925 -21.85 3.07 9.07
N THR A 926 -22.01 2.24 8.03
CA THR A 926 -21.01 2.12 6.95
C THR A 926 -21.44 2.90 5.70
N PHE A 927 -22.54 2.50 5.06
CA PHE A 927 -22.96 3.04 3.77
C PHE A 927 -23.29 4.54 3.87
N SER A 928 -24.02 4.98 4.91
CA SER A 928 -24.36 6.39 5.13
C SER A 928 -23.16 7.34 5.25
N ARG A 929 -21.96 6.80 5.52
CA ARG A 929 -20.70 7.55 5.71
C ARG A 929 -19.78 7.49 4.49
N SER A 930 -20.09 6.64 3.51
CA SER A 930 -19.31 6.51 2.27
C SER A 930 -19.53 7.71 1.35
N HIS A 931 -18.46 8.45 1.03
CA HIS A 931 -18.59 9.75 0.37
C HIS A 931 -18.21 9.74 -1.12
N HIS A 932 -19.20 9.50 -1.98
CA HIS A 932 -19.04 9.58 -3.44
C HIS A 932 -19.12 11.03 -3.95
N LYS A 933 -18.06 11.81 -3.73
CA LYS A 933 -18.06 13.27 -3.96
C LYS A 933 -17.94 13.65 -5.45
N ASP A 934 -17.19 12.91 -6.26
CA ASP A 934 -16.52 13.50 -7.43
C ASP A 934 -17.13 13.21 -8.83
N ASP A 935 -18.10 12.31 -8.97
CA ASP A 935 -18.71 11.97 -10.27
C ASP A 935 -20.25 11.84 -10.21
N HIS A 936 -20.94 12.43 -11.20
CA HIS A 936 -22.39 12.37 -11.37
C HIS A 936 -22.91 10.95 -11.63
N ARG A 937 -22.20 10.12 -12.42
CA ARG A 937 -22.64 8.73 -12.70
C ARG A 937 -22.56 7.88 -11.44
N THR A 938 -21.54 8.10 -10.62
CA THR A 938 -21.34 7.45 -9.32
C THR A 938 -22.40 7.89 -8.31
N ARG A 939 -22.74 9.19 -8.23
CA ARG A 939 -23.87 9.67 -7.41
C ARG A 939 -25.20 9.04 -7.83
N GLN A 940 -25.47 8.92 -9.14
CA GLN A 940 -26.70 8.29 -9.64
C GLN A 940 -26.78 6.80 -9.31
N ARG A 941 -25.65 6.06 -9.43
CA ARG A 941 -25.56 4.66 -8.99
C ARG A 941 -25.77 4.51 -7.47
N TYR A 942 -25.23 5.44 -6.67
CA TYR A 942 -25.42 5.47 -5.23
C TYR A 942 -26.89 5.68 -4.85
N SER A 943 -27.58 6.65 -5.46
CA SER A 943 -29.04 6.87 -5.28
C SER A 943 -29.86 5.62 -5.63
N SER A 944 -29.57 4.94 -6.74
CA SER A 944 -30.22 3.66 -7.07
C SER A 944 -30.03 2.63 -5.93
N ARG A 945 -28.77 2.41 -5.50
CA ARG A 945 -28.45 1.48 -4.42
C ARG A 945 -29.09 1.85 -3.08
N VAL A 946 -29.27 3.13 -2.74
CA VAL A 946 -30.02 3.57 -1.55
C VAL A 946 -31.45 3.02 -1.58
N ASN A 947 -32.13 3.16 -2.71
CA ASN A 947 -33.53 2.73 -2.85
C ASN A 947 -33.64 1.19 -2.85
N ASP A 948 -32.72 0.49 -3.52
CA ASP A 948 -32.61 -0.98 -3.47
C ASP A 948 -32.48 -1.50 -2.03
N TRP A 949 -31.56 -0.92 -1.25
CA TRP A 949 -31.33 -1.27 0.16
C TRP A 949 -32.54 -0.99 1.05
N ILE A 950 -33.23 0.12 0.83
CA ILE A 950 -34.41 0.51 1.60
C ILE A 950 -35.60 -0.41 1.28
N GLU A 951 -35.78 -0.84 0.03
CA GLU A 951 -36.77 -1.87 -0.29
C GLU A 951 -36.47 -3.23 0.36
N LEU A 952 -35.19 -3.63 0.38
CA LEU A 952 -34.75 -4.88 1.01
C LEU A 952 -35.03 -4.85 2.53
N LEU A 953 -34.67 -3.76 3.22
CA LEU A 953 -35.00 -3.55 4.63
C LEU A 953 -36.51 -3.52 4.89
N LYS A 954 -37.30 -2.85 4.03
CA LYS A 954 -38.77 -2.82 4.16
C LYS A 954 -39.38 -4.22 4.14
N LYS A 955 -38.90 -5.10 3.26
CA LYS A 955 -39.38 -6.49 3.14
C LYS A 955 -39.02 -7.31 4.40
N LEU A 956 -37.79 -7.20 4.90
CA LEU A 956 -37.35 -7.84 6.15
C LEU A 956 -38.19 -7.39 7.35
N TYR A 957 -38.36 -6.08 7.53
CA TYR A 957 -39.13 -5.54 8.66
C TYR A 957 -40.65 -5.77 8.55
N GLN A 958 -41.21 -5.91 7.34
CA GLN A 958 -42.60 -6.35 7.16
C GLN A 958 -42.80 -7.82 7.56
N ALA A 959 -41.81 -8.67 7.32
CA ALA A 959 -41.89 -10.10 7.56
C ALA A 959 -41.42 -10.53 8.98
N SER A 960 -40.78 -9.66 9.75
CA SER A 960 -40.26 -9.98 11.09
C SER A 960 -40.61 -8.91 12.13
N VAL A 961 -41.61 -9.21 12.97
CA VAL A 961 -41.95 -8.42 14.17
C VAL A 961 -40.80 -8.38 15.20
N PRO A 962 -40.08 -9.50 15.48
CA PRO A 962 -38.88 -9.47 16.33
C PRO A 962 -37.81 -8.48 15.85
N SER A 963 -37.61 -8.36 14.54
CA SER A 963 -36.67 -7.39 13.96
C SER A 963 -37.12 -5.94 14.19
N CYS A 964 -38.42 -5.65 14.00
CA CYS A 964 -38.98 -4.32 14.27
C CYS A 964 -38.77 -3.89 15.74
N VAL A 965 -38.98 -4.81 16.69
CA VAL A 965 -38.72 -4.58 18.12
C VAL A 965 -37.24 -4.27 18.36
N TRP A 966 -36.34 -5.09 17.81
CA TRP A 966 -34.88 -4.89 17.95
C TRP A 966 -34.46 -3.49 17.50
N LEU A 967 -34.93 -3.01 16.33
CA LEU A 967 -34.51 -1.69 15.84
C LEU A 967 -34.95 -0.55 16.77
N LEU A 968 -36.19 -0.57 17.26
CA LEU A 968 -36.67 0.50 18.15
C LEU A 968 -35.90 0.52 19.48
N GLU A 969 -35.47 -0.64 20.00
CA GLU A 969 -34.56 -0.67 21.16
C GLU A 969 -33.17 -0.08 20.83
N GLN A 970 -32.61 -0.36 19.65
CA GLN A 970 -31.31 0.21 19.22
C GLN A 970 -31.35 1.72 18.92
N MET A 971 -32.48 2.23 18.41
CA MET A 971 -32.69 3.67 18.22
C MET A 971 -32.80 4.41 19.56
N TYR A 972 -33.36 3.74 20.59
CA TYR A 972 -33.43 4.28 21.95
C TYR A 972 -32.08 4.26 22.69
N ASP A 973 -31.17 3.31 22.43
CA ASP A 973 -29.89 3.23 23.16
C ASP A 973 -29.10 4.55 23.08
N SER A 974 -28.57 4.99 24.22
CA SER A 974 -27.71 6.17 24.35
C SER A 974 -26.30 5.94 23.80
N LYS A 975 -25.89 4.68 23.57
CA LYS A 975 -24.56 4.32 23.05
C LYS A 975 -24.40 4.46 21.54
N THR A 976 -25.49 4.38 20.77
CA THR A 976 -25.50 4.42 19.30
C THR A 976 -25.86 5.80 18.76
N ASP A 977 -26.77 6.48 19.47
CA ASP A 977 -27.38 7.77 19.13
C ASP A 977 -27.88 7.95 17.67
N TRP A 978 -28.28 6.85 17.06
CA TRP A 978 -28.78 6.79 15.68
C TRP A 978 -29.93 7.77 15.39
N ALA A 979 -30.80 8.04 16.37
CA ALA A 979 -31.90 8.98 16.22
C ALA A 979 -31.41 10.39 15.84
N LYS A 980 -30.35 10.89 16.47
CA LYS A 980 -29.71 12.17 16.13
C LYS A 980 -28.87 12.05 14.86
N GLY A 981 -27.97 11.07 14.82
CA GLY A 981 -27.00 10.91 13.74
C GLY A 981 -27.64 10.76 12.35
N LEU A 982 -28.75 10.02 12.25
CA LEU A 982 -29.41 9.73 10.96
C LEU A 982 -30.48 10.75 10.57
N LEU A 983 -31.17 11.37 11.53
CA LEU A 983 -32.30 12.26 11.25
C LEU A 983 -31.96 13.76 11.36
N ILE A 984 -30.80 14.12 11.93
CA ILE A 984 -30.34 15.50 12.10
C ILE A 984 -28.96 15.72 11.44
N ASP A 985 -27.96 14.91 11.82
CA ASP A 985 -26.57 15.17 11.43
C ASP A 985 -26.26 14.74 9.98
N LEU A 986 -26.91 13.67 9.49
CA LEU A 986 -26.76 13.12 8.14
C LEU A 986 -27.11 14.16 7.06
N ARG A 987 -26.10 14.57 6.27
CA ARG A 987 -26.25 15.63 5.25
C ARG A 987 -27.09 15.21 4.05
N ASN A 988 -26.95 13.95 3.59
CA ASN A 988 -27.68 13.40 2.45
C ASN A 988 -29.20 13.34 2.73
N SER A 989 -29.98 14.19 2.05
CA SER A 989 -31.44 14.27 2.20
C SER A 989 -32.18 13.03 1.69
N GLU A 990 -31.80 12.48 0.53
CA GLU A 990 -32.48 11.32 -0.06
C GLU A 990 -32.41 10.09 0.87
N LEU A 991 -31.20 9.79 1.38
CA LEU A 991 -30.99 8.69 2.32
C LEU A 991 -31.71 8.96 3.65
N ARG A 992 -31.64 10.20 4.16
CA ARG A 992 -32.35 10.62 5.38
C ARG A 992 -33.87 10.41 5.23
N ASP A 993 -34.47 10.89 4.14
CA ASP A 993 -35.90 10.73 3.84
C ASP A 993 -36.29 9.27 3.59
N ALA A 994 -35.41 8.45 3.03
CA ALA A 994 -35.63 7.02 2.90
C ALA A 994 -35.64 6.29 4.26
N ILE A 995 -34.70 6.63 5.16
CA ILE A 995 -34.66 6.14 6.55
C ILE A 995 -35.88 6.61 7.34
N GLY A 996 -36.30 7.86 7.21
CA GLY A 996 -37.52 8.38 7.83
C GLY A 996 -38.76 7.58 7.41
N ARG A 997 -38.94 7.32 6.11
CA ARG A 997 -40.02 6.48 5.57
C ARG A 997 -39.96 5.03 6.07
N LEU A 998 -38.77 4.46 6.27
CA LEU A 998 -38.60 3.14 6.87
C LEU A 998 -39.05 3.12 8.35
N LEU A 999 -38.67 4.12 9.14
CA LEU A 999 -39.08 4.24 10.55
C LEU A 999 -40.60 4.43 10.68
N CYS A 1000 -41.22 5.25 9.83
CA CYS A 1000 -42.69 5.39 9.77
C CYS A 1000 -43.39 4.05 9.51
N GLN A 1001 -42.85 3.23 8.60
CA GLN A 1001 -43.40 1.91 8.29
C GLN A 1001 -43.29 0.94 9.47
N ILE A 1002 -42.15 0.94 10.17
CA ILE A 1002 -41.90 0.09 11.35
C ILE A 1002 -42.79 0.49 12.53
N LEU A 1003 -43.01 1.79 12.75
CA LEU A 1003 -44.01 2.29 13.70
C LEU A 1003 -45.42 1.80 13.31
N GLY A 1004 -45.77 1.84 12.03
CA GLY A 1004 -47.03 1.31 11.50
C GLY A 1004 -47.25 -0.19 11.76
N THR A 1005 -46.18 -1.00 11.86
CA THR A 1005 -46.26 -2.42 12.26
C THR A 1005 -46.37 -2.60 13.77
N ILE A 1006 -45.61 -1.83 14.56
CA ILE A 1006 -45.52 -2.02 16.02
C ILE A 1006 -46.73 -1.43 16.77
N ILE A 1007 -47.24 -0.27 16.35
CA ILE A 1007 -48.33 0.45 17.05
C ILE A 1007 -49.64 -0.36 17.14
N PRO A 1008 -50.10 -1.08 16.09
CA PRO A 1008 -51.24 -1.98 16.19
C PRO A 1008 -51.01 -3.13 17.19
N LEU A 1009 -49.78 -3.65 17.29
CA LEU A 1009 -49.43 -4.72 18.23
C LEU A 1009 -49.37 -4.21 19.68
N GLU A 1010 -48.84 -3.02 19.91
CA GLU A 1010 -48.89 -2.33 21.22
C GLU A 1010 -50.35 -2.04 21.63
N THR A 1011 -51.21 -1.66 20.68
CA THR A 1011 -52.64 -1.43 20.94
C THR A 1011 -53.39 -2.73 21.28
N LYS A 1012 -53.06 -3.83 20.60
CA LYS A 1012 -53.70 -5.15 20.78
C LYS A 1012 -53.18 -5.91 22.01
N HIS A 1013 -51.92 -5.71 22.39
CA HIS A 1013 -51.24 -6.42 23.47
C HIS A 1013 -50.47 -5.44 24.41
N PRO A 1014 -51.13 -4.44 25.02
CA PRO A 1014 -50.48 -3.35 25.74
C PRO A 1014 -49.69 -3.79 26.98
N ASN A 1015 -50.01 -4.96 27.54
CA ASN A 1015 -49.33 -5.53 28.71
C ASN A 1015 -48.17 -6.49 28.35
N HIS A 1016 -47.73 -6.55 27.08
CA HIS A 1016 -46.74 -7.52 26.65
C HIS A 1016 -45.32 -7.22 27.18
N PRO A 1017 -44.60 -8.15 27.84
CA PRO A 1017 -43.33 -7.88 28.56
C PRO A 1017 -42.13 -7.39 27.72
N ILE A 1018 -42.26 -7.36 26.39
CA ILE A 1018 -41.25 -6.82 25.47
C ILE A 1018 -41.61 -5.40 25.02
N LEU A 1019 -42.91 -5.12 24.88
CA LEU A 1019 -43.41 -3.79 24.54
C LEU A 1019 -43.36 -2.87 25.77
N LEU A 1020 -43.55 -3.44 26.97
CA LEU A 1020 -43.34 -2.76 28.24
C LEU A 1020 -41.99 -3.10 28.86
N ARG A 1021 -41.14 -2.07 29.04
CA ARG A 1021 -39.94 -2.16 29.90
C ARG A 1021 -40.05 -1.14 31.04
N SER A 1022 -39.56 -1.50 32.23
CA SER A 1022 -39.47 -0.56 33.35
C SER A 1022 -38.51 0.59 32.99
N ALA A 1023 -38.93 1.82 33.27
CA ALA A 1023 -38.09 2.99 33.03
C ALA A 1023 -36.77 2.89 33.83
N PRO A 1024 -35.61 3.23 33.24
CA PRO A 1024 -34.33 3.15 33.94
C PRO A 1024 -34.31 4.09 35.14
N SER A 1025 -33.87 3.58 36.30
CA SER A 1025 -33.72 4.39 37.51
C SER A 1025 -32.64 5.46 37.32
N THR A 1026 -33.01 6.72 37.48
CA THR A 1026 -32.12 7.90 37.41
C THR A 1026 -31.21 8.00 38.63
N SER A 1027 -30.29 7.04 38.76
CA SER A 1027 -29.26 6.99 39.81
C SER A 1027 -27.90 6.73 39.16
N GLN A 1028 -27.23 7.79 38.70
CA GLN A 1028 -25.85 7.68 38.25
C GLN A 1028 -24.95 7.30 39.42
N SER A 1029 -24.30 6.14 39.32
CA SER A 1029 -23.09 5.82 40.09
C SER A 1029 -22.04 5.33 39.10
N SER A 1030 -20.85 5.92 39.15
CA SER A 1030 -19.83 5.74 38.14
C SER A 1030 -19.17 4.36 38.25
N PRO A 1031 -19.05 3.58 37.16
CA PRO A 1031 -18.25 2.35 37.19
C PRO A 1031 -16.76 2.71 37.28
N SER A 1032 -16.19 2.57 38.47
CA SER A 1032 -14.75 2.68 38.70
C SER A 1032 -13.99 1.62 37.89
N SER A 1033 -12.81 1.99 37.37
CA SER A 1033 -11.95 1.10 36.59
C SER A 1033 -11.47 -0.11 37.39
N GLN A 1034 -11.83 -1.32 36.94
CA GLN A 1034 -11.16 -2.56 37.35
C GLN A 1034 -10.83 -3.45 36.15
N LYS A 1035 -9.62 -4.01 36.16
CA LYS A 1035 -9.13 -4.97 35.18
C LYS A 1035 -9.36 -6.40 35.68
N SER A 1036 -10.05 -7.21 34.89
CA SER A 1036 -9.99 -8.68 34.95
C SER A 1036 -10.07 -9.17 33.50
N LYS A 1037 -9.02 -9.81 32.96
CA LYS A 1037 -8.63 -11.21 33.22
C LYS A 1037 -9.74 -12.19 32.83
N GLU A 1038 -9.74 -12.57 31.56
CA GLU A 1038 -10.30 -13.85 31.14
C GLU A 1038 -9.33 -14.98 31.55
N SER A 1039 -9.89 -16.06 32.10
CA SER A 1039 -9.24 -17.36 32.19
C SER A 1039 -10.32 -18.41 32.46
N SER A 1040 -10.70 -19.16 31.42
CA SER A 1040 -11.74 -20.19 31.49
C SER A 1040 -11.16 -21.57 31.16
N LYS A 1041 -11.28 -22.49 32.13
CA LYS A 1041 -11.26 -23.96 32.04
C LYS A 1041 -11.63 -24.43 33.45
N SER A 1042 -12.88 -24.84 33.68
CA SER A 1042 -13.49 -26.14 33.32
C SER A 1042 -13.44 -27.11 34.51
N SER A 1043 -14.44 -27.99 34.56
CA SER A 1043 -14.69 -29.15 35.44
C SER A 1043 -13.46 -29.86 36.07
N GLU A 1044 -13.59 -30.60 37.19
CA GLU A 1044 -14.76 -31.39 37.61
C GLU A 1044 -14.87 -31.69 39.12
N SER A 1045 -15.87 -32.50 39.49
CA SER A 1045 -16.24 -32.98 40.84
C SER A 1045 -15.07 -33.49 41.73
N SER A 1046 -15.10 -33.40 43.06
CA SER A 1046 -16.07 -34.15 43.89
C SER A 1046 -15.86 -34.00 45.41
N LYS A 1047 -16.88 -34.42 46.18
CA LYS A 1047 -16.89 -34.89 47.60
C LYS A 1047 -16.53 -33.91 48.73
N SER A 1048 -17.29 -34.07 49.82
CA SER A 1048 -17.30 -33.24 51.02
C SER A 1048 -16.75 -33.96 52.25
N SER A 1049 -15.97 -33.23 53.06
CA SER A 1049 -15.83 -33.45 54.52
C SER A 1049 -15.07 -32.26 55.13
N LYS A 1050 -15.76 -31.35 55.83
CA LYS A 1050 -15.98 -31.37 57.29
C LYS A 1050 -14.71 -31.21 58.14
N SER A 1051 -14.45 -29.96 58.51
CA SER A 1051 -14.02 -29.49 59.85
C SER A 1051 -12.62 -29.94 60.37
N SER A 1052 -11.99 -29.26 61.34
CA SER A 1052 -12.49 -28.29 62.32
C SER A 1052 -11.36 -27.39 62.90
N LYS A 1053 -11.77 -26.38 63.69
CA LYS A 1053 -10.99 -25.65 64.74
C LYS A 1053 -9.81 -24.77 64.23
N SER A 1054 -9.84 -23.44 64.38
CA SER A 1054 -9.78 -22.57 65.59
C SER A 1054 -8.38 -21.93 65.73
N SER A 1055 -8.13 -20.74 66.31
CA SER A 1055 -8.94 -19.90 67.22
C SER A 1055 -8.38 -18.46 67.32
N LYS A 1056 -9.15 -17.55 67.97
CA LYS A 1056 -8.67 -16.37 68.77
C LYS A 1056 -7.97 -15.20 68.02
N SER A 1057 -8.49 -13.95 67.98
CA SER A 1057 -8.65 -12.90 69.04
C SER A 1057 -7.39 -12.01 69.23
N SER A 1058 -7.42 -10.68 69.47
CA SER A 1058 -8.48 -9.64 69.54
C SER A 1058 -7.90 -8.25 69.93
N LYS A 1059 -8.66 -7.13 69.75
CA LYS A 1059 -8.48 -5.77 70.39
C LYS A 1059 -7.24 -4.96 69.94
N SER A 1060 -7.05 -3.63 70.16
CA SER A 1060 -7.88 -2.39 70.39
C SER A 1060 -6.92 -1.17 70.64
N SER A 1061 -7.20 0.14 70.50
CA SER A 1061 -8.20 1.03 69.83
C SER A 1061 -7.79 2.52 70.09
N LYS A 1062 -8.63 3.54 69.74
CA LYS A 1062 -8.46 5.03 69.97
C LYS A 1062 -7.46 5.78 69.02
N SER A 1063 -7.53 7.11 68.73
CA SER A 1063 -8.58 8.16 68.85
C SER A 1063 -8.25 9.53 68.15
N SER A 1064 -9.30 10.29 67.74
CA SER A 1064 -9.50 11.79 67.81
C SER A 1064 -8.78 12.88 66.95
N LYS A 1065 -9.61 13.82 66.39
CA LYS A 1065 -9.55 15.33 66.34
C LYS A 1065 -8.92 16.20 65.18
N SER A 1066 -9.80 16.96 64.47
CA SER A 1066 -9.91 18.46 64.25
C SER A 1066 -9.04 19.38 63.29
N SER A 1067 -9.75 20.02 62.31
CA SER A 1067 -9.92 21.51 61.99
C SER A 1067 -8.93 22.46 61.20
N LYS A 1068 -9.52 23.30 60.30
CA LYS A 1068 -9.15 24.66 59.72
C LYS A 1068 -7.92 24.81 58.76
N SER A 1069 -7.61 25.94 58.06
CA SER A 1069 -8.32 27.01 57.24
C SER A 1069 -7.23 27.92 56.54
N SER A 1070 -7.35 29.11 55.87
CA SER A 1070 -8.39 30.14 55.55
C SER A 1070 -7.86 31.27 54.59
N GLU A 1071 -8.67 31.75 53.61
CA GLU A 1071 -8.67 33.07 52.85
C GLU A 1071 -7.34 33.54 52.13
N LEU A 1072 -7.10 34.64 51.34
CA LEU A 1072 -7.63 35.98 50.86
C LEU A 1072 -7.03 36.30 49.40
N SER A 1073 -7.15 37.42 48.62
CA SER A 1073 -8.13 38.52 48.31
C SER A 1073 -7.69 39.46 47.11
N SER A 1074 -8.58 40.39 46.65
CA SER A 1074 -8.38 41.78 46.08
C SER A 1074 -7.92 42.17 44.63
N GLU A 1075 -8.91 42.75 43.90
CA GLU A 1075 -9.03 43.80 42.82
C GLU A 1075 -8.18 45.11 42.93
N PRO A 1076 -8.33 46.21 42.11
CA PRO A 1076 -9.16 46.56 40.90
C PRO A 1076 -8.29 47.21 39.75
N PRO A 1077 -8.61 48.32 38.99
CA PRO A 1077 -9.85 49.01 38.53
C PRO A 1077 -9.92 49.53 37.04
N LYS A 1078 -11.15 49.59 36.46
CA LYS A 1078 -11.83 50.68 35.64
C LYS A 1078 -11.15 51.43 34.46
N SER A 1079 -11.85 51.91 33.41
CA SER A 1079 -13.23 51.79 32.83
C SER A 1079 -13.17 52.42 31.40
N SER A 1080 -14.15 52.96 30.64
CA SER A 1080 -15.62 53.24 30.60
C SER A 1080 -15.93 53.74 29.14
N GLU A 1081 -17.12 53.95 28.54
CA GLU A 1081 -18.58 53.68 28.72
C GLU A 1081 -19.26 53.87 27.31
N VAL A 1082 -20.56 53.63 27.05
CA VAL A 1082 -21.67 54.64 27.00
C VAL A 1082 -23.04 53.93 26.78
N SER A 1083 -24.07 54.50 27.41
CA SER A 1083 -25.54 54.28 27.43
C SER A 1083 -26.27 53.64 26.22
N GLU A 1084 -27.49 53.09 26.35
CA GLU A 1084 -28.54 53.19 27.42
C GLU A 1084 -29.27 51.80 27.53
N SER A 1085 -30.33 51.52 28.31
CA SER A 1085 -31.29 52.39 29.02
C SER A 1085 -31.78 51.89 30.41
N THR A 1086 -33.09 51.65 30.55
CA THR A 1086 -33.90 51.77 31.78
C THR A 1086 -35.16 50.87 31.68
N SER A 1087 -35.85 50.43 32.75
CA SER A 1087 -35.69 50.41 34.22
C SER A 1087 -36.71 49.37 34.80
N SER A 1088 -37.12 49.23 36.08
CA SER A 1088 -36.94 50.06 37.29
C SER A 1088 -37.21 49.31 38.62
N LYS A 1089 -36.23 49.39 39.54
CA LYS A 1089 -36.37 49.66 40.99
C LYS A 1089 -37.12 48.69 41.95
N ARG A 1090 -36.81 48.90 43.24
CA ARG A 1090 -37.14 48.09 44.43
C ARG A 1090 -38.47 48.50 45.09
N HIS A 1091 -39.04 47.61 45.90
CA HIS A 1091 -39.71 47.98 47.14
C HIS A 1091 -39.43 46.96 48.26
N GLU A 1092 -39.83 47.28 49.50
CA GLU A 1092 -39.38 46.63 50.74
C GLU A 1092 -40.30 45.54 51.31
N GLN A 1093 -39.90 45.00 52.47
CA GLN A 1093 -40.56 43.94 53.23
C GLN A 1093 -41.83 44.41 53.97
N ARG A 1094 -42.59 43.42 54.48
CA ARG A 1094 -43.71 43.52 55.44
C ARG A 1094 -45.02 44.09 54.89
N GLU A 1095 -45.78 43.21 54.26
CA GLU A 1095 -47.09 42.86 54.82
C GLU A 1095 -47.34 41.35 54.67
N GLU A 1096 -48.41 40.86 55.33
CA GLU A 1096 -49.08 39.55 55.25
C GLU A 1096 -48.29 38.36 54.64
N GLN A 1097 -47.84 37.33 55.38
CA GLN A 1097 -48.39 36.61 56.55
C GLN A 1097 -49.75 35.93 56.27
N LYS A 1098 -49.71 34.59 56.17
CA LYS A 1098 -50.82 33.66 55.75
C LYS A 1098 -51.02 33.70 54.22
N HIS A 1099 -51.35 32.59 53.55
CA HIS A 1099 -51.87 31.32 54.07
C HIS A 1099 -50.88 30.14 54.06
N GLN A 1100 -50.82 29.47 55.23
CA GLN A 1100 -50.76 28.02 55.46
C GLN A 1100 -49.73 27.19 54.67
N SER A 1101 -48.70 26.58 55.28
CA SER A 1101 -48.68 25.78 56.53
C SER A 1101 -49.68 24.64 56.55
N LEU A 1102 -49.27 23.48 56.05
CA LEU A 1102 -49.64 22.15 56.58
C LEU A 1102 -48.67 21.06 56.08
N MET A 1103 -47.42 21.12 56.56
CA MET A 1103 -46.71 19.87 56.89
C MET A 1103 -47.24 19.40 58.25
N GLY A 1104 -47.36 18.09 58.42
CA GLY A 1104 -47.68 17.46 59.70
C GLY A 1104 -49.19 17.29 59.97
N LEU A 1105 -49.67 16.08 59.76
CA LEU A 1105 -50.14 15.32 60.92
C LEU A 1105 -49.29 14.04 61.03
N ASP A 1106 -48.96 13.71 62.27
CA ASP A 1106 -47.99 12.67 62.60
C ASP A 1106 -48.55 11.25 62.48
N SER A 1107 -47.65 10.33 62.14
CA SER A 1107 -47.43 9.02 62.78
C SER A 1107 -48.61 8.03 63.00
N VAL A 1108 -48.29 6.74 62.79
CA VAL A 1108 -48.97 5.57 63.37
C VAL A 1108 -50.48 5.41 63.05
N SER A 1109 -50.77 4.53 62.09
CA SER A 1109 -51.50 3.29 62.44
C SER A 1109 -51.46 2.26 61.31
N SER A 1110 -51.83 1.03 61.69
CA SER A 1110 -51.75 -0.22 60.94
C SER A 1110 -52.64 -0.33 59.69
N SER A 1111 -52.16 -1.13 58.72
CA SER A 1111 -52.86 -2.25 58.05
C SER A 1111 -52.88 -2.26 56.51
N SER A 1112 -52.42 -3.40 55.98
CA SER A 1112 -52.57 -4.00 54.65
C SER A 1112 -53.52 -3.38 53.60
N SER A 1113 -52.98 -3.09 52.41
CA SER A 1113 -53.30 -3.86 51.18
C SER A 1113 -52.50 -3.39 49.94
N SER A 1114 -52.45 -4.25 48.90
CA SER A 1114 -52.05 -4.03 47.49
C SER A 1114 -50.81 -3.17 47.15
N SER A 1115 -49.78 -3.82 46.60
CA SER A 1115 -48.62 -3.15 45.99
C SER A 1115 -48.92 -2.61 44.58
N SER A 1116 -48.89 -1.29 44.40
CA SER A 1116 -49.01 -0.65 43.08
C SER A 1116 -47.73 -0.83 42.24
N HIS A 1117 -47.81 -1.61 41.16
CA HIS A 1117 -46.78 -1.59 40.11
C HIS A 1117 -46.83 -0.25 39.37
N ARG A 1118 -45.66 0.34 39.07
CA ARG A 1118 -45.58 1.39 38.06
C ARG A 1118 -45.92 0.78 36.69
N PRO A 1119 -46.75 1.41 35.86
CA PRO A 1119 -46.93 0.97 34.47
C PRO A 1119 -45.60 1.04 33.72
N GLY A 1120 -45.35 0.07 32.84
CA GLY A 1120 -44.24 0.13 31.90
C GLY A 1120 -44.48 1.21 30.84
N VAL A 1121 -43.42 1.64 30.15
CA VAL A 1121 -43.55 2.57 29.02
C VAL A 1121 -43.41 1.79 27.73
N LEU A 1122 -44.35 1.99 26.80
CA LEU A 1122 -44.38 1.38 25.46
C LEU A 1122 -43.11 1.71 24.66
N LEU A 1123 -42.76 0.84 23.72
CA LEU A 1123 -41.53 0.91 22.95
C LEU A 1123 -41.55 2.07 21.94
N SER A 1124 -42.68 2.27 21.25
CA SER A 1124 -42.88 3.43 20.38
C SER A 1124 -42.80 4.75 21.15
N VAL A 1125 -43.48 4.85 22.30
CA VAL A 1125 -43.45 6.01 23.21
C VAL A 1125 -42.03 6.33 23.62
N ARG A 1126 -41.24 5.33 24.07
CA ARG A 1126 -39.82 5.52 24.46
C ARG A 1126 -38.98 6.10 23.32
N PHE A 1127 -39.09 5.55 22.10
CA PHE A 1127 -38.38 6.06 20.93
C PHE A 1127 -38.76 7.53 20.64
N ILE A 1128 -40.06 7.85 20.64
CA ILE A 1128 -40.56 9.19 20.36
C ILE A 1128 -40.15 10.19 21.46
N THR A 1129 -40.19 9.82 22.74
CA THR A 1129 -39.67 10.67 23.83
C THR A 1129 -38.17 10.95 23.67
N LYS A 1130 -37.36 9.95 23.27
CA LYS A 1130 -35.95 10.21 22.96
C LYS A 1130 -35.81 11.18 21.79
N LEU A 1131 -36.59 10.99 20.73
CA LEU A 1131 -36.59 11.88 19.56
C LEU A 1131 -36.86 13.33 20.01
N PHE A 1132 -37.97 13.57 20.73
CA PHE A 1132 -38.31 14.90 21.30
C PHE A 1132 -37.17 15.54 22.11
N ASN A 1133 -36.39 14.79 22.89
CA ASN A 1133 -35.28 15.34 23.66
C ASN A 1133 -34.17 15.98 22.78
N HIS A 1134 -33.99 15.49 21.54
CA HIS A 1134 -33.03 16.04 20.58
C HIS A 1134 -33.50 17.34 19.89
N LEU A 1135 -34.72 17.83 20.16
CA LEU A 1135 -35.14 19.17 19.70
C LEU A 1135 -34.29 20.30 20.27
N SER A 1136 -33.61 20.08 21.40
CA SER A 1136 -32.67 21.04 21.98
C SER A 1136 -31.37 21.17 21.16
N ASP A 1137 -30.87 20.05 20.63
CA ASP A 1137 -29.72 19.97 19.73
C ASP A 1137 -30.00 20.52 18.31
N ALA A 1138 -31.28 20.65 17.94
CA ALA A 1138 -31.74 20.88 16.57
C ALA A 1138 -31.45 22.27 15.99
N TYR A 1139 -31.34 23.28 16.86
CA TYR A 1139 -31.43 24.70 16.49
C TYR A 1139 -30.50 25.15 15.32
N PRO A 1140 -29.24 24.68 15.19
CA PRO A 1140 -28.35 25.12 14.11
C PRO A 1140 -28.70 24.60 12.71
N TYR A 1141 -29.61 23.62 12.56
CA TYR A 1141 -29.78 22.84 11.32
C TYR A 1141 -31.22 22.80 10.78
N TRP A 1142 -32.05 23.79 11.14
CA TRP A 1142 -33.51 23.82 10.91
C TRP A 1142 -33.98 23.38 9.51
N GLU A 1143 -33.26 23.74 8.44
CA GLU A 1143 -33.57 23.36 7.05
C GLU A 1143 -33.61 21.83 6.80
N ARG A 1144 -32.97 21.02 7.66
CA ARG A 1144 -32.86 19.56 7.48
C ARG A 1144 -34.02 18.77 8.09
N PHE A 1145 -34.90 19.42 8.85
CA PHE A 1145 -35.86 18.77 9.76
C PHE A 1145 -37.15 18.22 9.13
N GLY A 1146 -37.37 18.38 7.82
CA GLY A 1146 -38.56 17.85 7.15
C GLY A 1146 -38.79 16.36 7.41
N THR A 1147 -37.71 15.56 7.33
CA THR A 1147 -37.72 14.13 7.66
C THR A 1147 -38.09 13.86 9.11
N TYR A 1148 -37.46 14.59 10.02
CA TYR A 1148 -37.60 14.43 11.46
C TYR A 1148 -39.05 14.69 11.92
N PHE A 1149 -39.66 15.76 11.41
CA PHE A 1149 -41.07 16.05 11.65
C PHE A 1149 -42.03 15.08 10.94
N SER A 1150 -41.63 14.48 9.81
CA SER A 1150 -42.42 13.42 9.15
C SER A 1150 -42.58 12.18 10.05
N VAL A 1151 -41.52 11.74 10.74
CA VAL A 1151 -41.58 10.62 11.71
C VAL A 1151 -42.48 10.95 12.90
N LEU A 1152 -42.36 12.16 13.46
CA LEU A 1152 -43.25 12.62 14.54
C LEU A 1152 -44.73 12.72 14.09
N SER A 1153 -44.98 13.19 12.86
CA SER A 1153 -46.32 13.30 12.29
C SER A 1153 -46.96 11.93 12.05
N CYS A 1154 -46.20 10.95 11.54
CA CYS A 1154 -46.66 9.58 11.39
C CYS A 1154 -47.09 8.96 12.74
N TYR A 1155 -46.29 9.16 13.80
CA TYR A 1155 -46.69 8.75 15.16
C TYR A 1155 -47.95 9.49 15.65
N ALA A 1156 -48.05 10.80 15.41
CA ALA A 1156 -49.22 11.60 15.82
C ALA A 1156 -50.53 11.14 15.13
N GLN A 1157 -50.46 10.65 13.89
CA GLN A 1157 -51.61 10.14 13.12
C GLN A 1157 -52.06 8.74 13.54
N SER A 1158 -51.28 8.02 14.35
CA SER A 1158 -51.47 6.59 14.66
C SER A 1158 -52.59 6.25 15.67
N GLY A 1159 -53.33 7.23 16.18
CA GLY A 1159 -54.38 7.04 17.20
C GLY A 1159 -53.85 6.87 18.63
N ILE A 1160 -52.71 6.20 18.86
CA ILE A 1160 -52.06 6.14 20.19
C ILE A 1160 -51.78 7.55 20.74
N ALA A 1161 -51.46 8.51 19.86
CA ALA A 1161 -51.28 9.90 20.24
C ALA A 1161 -52.53 10.57 20.84
N GLN A 1162 -53.76 10.14 20.49
CA GLN A 1162 -54.98 10.66 21.13
C GLN A 1162 -55.17 10.11 22.55
N ALA A 1163 -54.77 8.85 22.79
CA ALA A 1163 -54.75 8.28 24.14
C ALA A 1163 -53.63 8.90 25.00
N HIS A 1164 -52.47 9.19 24.43
CA HIS A 1164 -51.34 9.79 25.16
C HIS A 1164 -51.40 11.31 25.31
N ALA A 1165 -52.16 12.02 24.45
CA ALA A 1165 -52.51 13.43 24.67
C ALA A 1165 -53.40 13.63 25.92
N LEU A 1166 -53.98 12.55 26.46
CA LEU A 1166 -54.70 12.53 27.75
C LEU A 1166 -53.85 12.01 28.92
N LEU A 1167 -52.55 11.73 28.71
CA LEU A 1167 -51.60 11.26 29.73
C LEU A 1167 -50.37 12.17 29.91
N ASN A 1168 -50.10 13.07 28.96
CA ASN A 1168 -49.03 14.07 29.00
C ASN A 1168 -49.59 15.52 29.09
N LEU A 1169 -50.83 15.68 29.55
CA LEU A 1169 -51.51 16.96 29.80
C LEU A 1169 -51.67 17.15 31.32
#